data_AF-A0A6V2FME6-F1
#
_entry.id   AF-A0A6V2FME6-F1
#
_cell.length_a   1.000
_cell.length_b   1.000
_cell.length_c   1.000
_cell.angle_alpha   90.00
_cell.angle_beta   90.00
_cell.angle_gamma   90.00
#
_symmetry.space_group_name_H-M   'P 1'
#
loop_
_entity.id
_entity.type
_entity.pdbx_description
1 polymer ?
#
loop_
_entity_poly.entity_id
_entity_poly.type
_entity_poly.pdbx_seq_one_letter_code
_entity_poly.pdbx_strand_id
1 'polypeptide(L)'
;MLMRRLHMMKQLLMRRLNLAMKSSKEAEIVRANAMKDDAQLAEYESIALETVKRVSAAKSALSDRLLVKGIFENAAIPGNSPVASIVLKLVERIQSKYSDDVNLSPEAFVEGLLTEGSSMTAVSCLGDGGGFTLDHFRQVASLVHRACKTLADMYSHVHVGKCARRLAKRWLVHGDDVSGRQDPSDVKKMTHHSREANPNCTFAANKSSEQAVVMLESFSLEEEDDTANFVMDLNAIATNQDVWSDDIVSSENIPGRVENITADEEPSAIKYPGSARETSEYNNARVAIRIAFVISFADGYHQHKMKSGSGDKENNSHLNENDNSQSKSRFKKLRLSNSEGSQQGDSATEHARELLEIVFAKSGGSNWVNSRSTFAGAAESTAISTKSPLGRSFSANVSTLKKVSKNGSSSDRKTITFAMRHRALRTASILCPQEVLDMIIKEEGYFNVTEDAASRCTLSLCAFGSFLAMEIEAMGLSLPHSDLVRLSTMHFPSYARALWRHHGRSDCRGFKGRLLLLLLDLCIKDGKVADKSLMNSIITEMANYELPRTLLSACERIAAVDRLESLMSNDEDIEAIMVIMKKAAHSIFSETRRHISTDSNPIHFMIVLRRFGKVVEKLGSCDYAQDQLSNFVDLLCILAHDSASIQKEWIHGMLDIATGVANCIRCRESRLQIFKKITKIDGGRDLLETKFAISNTLDYHVEITGRDGGKSSNDMVKRVEDSFALDMLSLITELKTSSTC
;
A
#
# COMPACT_ATOMS: atom_id res chain seq x y z
N MET A 1 17.78 -32.88 2.19
CA MET A 1 18.11 -33.21 3.59
C MET A 1 17.00 -32.83 4.58
N LEU A 2 16.43 -31.62 4.49
CA LEU A 2 15.38 -31.12 5.39
C LEU A 2 14.06 -31.95 5.37
N MET A 3 13.58 -32.36 4.19
CA MET A 3 12.37 -33.20 4.07
C MET A 3 12.50 -34.56 4.75
N ARG A 4 13.70 -35.18 4.71
CA ARG A 4 13.96 -36.43 5.44
C ARG A 4 13.89 -36.22 6.95
N ARG A 5 14.37 -35.07 7.47
CA ARG A 5 14.26 -34.72 8.90
C ARG A 5 12.80 -34.50 9.31
N LEU A 6 12.02 -33.74 8.55
CA LEU A 6 10.60 -33.51 8.86
C LEU A 6 9.77 -34.80 8.78
N HIS A 7 10.04 -35.67 7.81
CA HIS A 7 9.38 -36.97 7.70
C HIS A 7 9.73 -37.89 8.88
N MET A 8 11.00 -37.94 9.28
CA MET A 8 11.44 -38.67 10.47
C MET A 8 10.76 -38.14 11.75
N MET A 9 10.66 -36.81 11.89
CA MET A 9 9.97 -36.17 13.01
C MET A 9 8.48 -36.50 13.05
N LYS A 10 7.80 -36.55 11.89
CA LYS A 10 6.41 -37.01 11.77
C LYS A 10 6.25 -38.46 12.23
N GLN A 11 7.16 -39.37 11.86
CA GLN A 11 7.13 -40.76 12.32
C GLN A 11 7.35 -40.86 13.83
N LEU A 12 8.24 -40.03 14.39
CA LEU A 12 8.54 -39.98 15.82
C LEU A 12 7.33 -39.48 16.63
N LEU A 13 6.64 -38.43 16.15
CA LEU A 13 5.40 -37.93 16.74
C LEU A 13 4.27 -38.96 16.67
N MET A 14 4.13 -39.69 15.56
CA MET A 14 3.16 -40.79 15.45
C MET A 14 3.41 -41.89 16.48
N ARG A 15 4.66 -42.29 16.69
CA ARG A 15 5.03 -43.27 17.72
C ARG A 15 4.72 -42.76 19.13
N ARG A 16 5.05 -41.50 19.43
CA ARG A 16 4.73 -40.87 20.73
C ARG A 16 3.23 -40.75 20.97
N LEU A 17 2.45 -40.41 19.94
CA LEU A 17 0.99 -40.34 20.04
C LEU A 17 0.39 -41.72 20.35
N ASN A 18 0.84 -42.76 19.65
CA ASN A 18 0.36 -44.12 19.89
C ASN A 18 0.69 -44.62 21.31
N LEU A 19 1.88 -44.29 21.82
CA LEU A 19 2.26 -44.60 23.20
C LEU A 19 1.39 -43.82 24.20
N ALA A 20 1.18 -42.53 24.00
CA ALA A 20 0.36 -41.70 24.88
C ALA A 20 -1.12 -42.14 24.89
N MET A 21 -1.69 -42.49 23.73
CA MET A 21 -3.03 -43.06 23.63
C MET A 21 -3.13 -44.41 24.35
N LYS A 22 -2.11 -45.26 24.24
CA LYS A 22 -2.06 -46.54 24.93
C LYS A 22 -2.00 -46.35 26.46
N SER A 23 -1.14 -45.45 26.94
CA SER A 23 -1.05 -45.10 28.36
C SER A 23 -2.33 -44.48 28.91
N SER A 24 -3.01 -43.63 28.14
CA SER A 24 -4.31 -43.06 28.51
C SER A 24 -5.39 -44.15 28.63
N LYS A 25 -5.45 -45.08 27.67
CA LYS A 25 -6.39 -46.20 27.69
C LYS A 25 -6.11 -47.18 28.85
N GLU A 26 -4.84 -47.42 29.17
CA GLU A 26 -4.44 -48.23 30.31
C GLU A 26 -4.84 -47.56 31.64
N ALA A 27 -4.65 -46.24 31.77
CA ALA A 27 -5.09 -45.48 32.95
C ALA A 27 -6.62 -45.49 33.11
N GLU A 28 -7.37 -45.33 32.02
CA GLU A 28 -8.85 -45.41 32.00
C GLU A 28 -9.34 -46.79 32.46
N ILE A 29 -8.75 -47.87 31.95
CA ILE A 29 -9.11 -49.26 32.32
C ILE A 29 -8.79 -49.52 33.80
N VAL A 30 -7.65 -49.05 34.31
CA VAL A 30 -7.28 -49.22 35.72
C VAL A 30 -8.23 -48.42 36.63
N ARG A 31 -8.62 -47.21 36.24
CA ARG A 31 -9.60 -46.39 36.96
C ARG A 31 -10.99 -47.02 36.97
N ALA A 32 -11.46 -47.53 35.84
CA ALA A 32 -12.76 -48.20 35.74
C ALA A 32 -12.86 -49.48 36.60
N ASN A 33 -11.72 -50.13 36.86
CA ASN A 33 -11.65 -51.34 37.69
C ASN A 33 -11.31 -51.05 39.17
N ALA A 34 -10.97 -49.82 39.53
CA ALA A 34 -10.65 -49.44 40.91
C ALA A 34 -11.94 -49.17 41.72
N MET A 35 -12.14 -49.89 42.83
CA MET A 35 -13.31 -49.73 43.71
C MET A 35 -13.29 -48.46 44.59
N LYS A 36 -12.22 -47.64 44.54
CA LYS A 36 -12.10 -46.37 45.25
C LYS A 36 -11.67 -45.28 44.27
N ASP A 37 -12.26 -44.09 44.42
CA ASP A 37 -11.97 -42.89 43.64
C ASP A 37 -10.54 -42.40 43.98
N ASP A 38 -9.53 -42.96 43.31
CA ASP A 38 -8.13 -42.72 43.61
C ASP A 38 -7.68 -41.45 42.86
N ALA A 39 -7.52 -40.35 43.58
CA ALA A 39 -7.18 -39.04 43.02
C ALA A 39 -5.88 -39.06 42.19
N GLN A 40 -4.94 -39.96 42.53
CA GLN A 40 -3.69 -40.14 41.78
C GLN A 40 -3.92 -40.73 40.38
N LEU A 41 -4.85 -41.68 40.23
CA LEU A 41 -5.17 -42.26 38.92
C LEU A 41 -5.85 -41.24 37.99
N ALA A 42 -6.68 -40.35 38.56
CA ALA A 42 -7.29 -39.24 37.82
C ALA A 42 -6.24 -38.20 37.37
N GLU A 43 -5.22 -37.93 38.19
CA GLU A 43 -4.10 -37.06 37.83
C GLU A 43 -3.24 -37.66 36.70
N TYR A 44 -2.92 -38.96 36.77
CA TYR A 44 -2.18 -39.66 35.70
C TYR A 44 -2.97 -39.69 34.38
N GLU A 45 -4.28 -39.90 34.42
CA GLU A 45 -5.15 -39.83 33.25
C GLU A 45 -5.15 -38.41 32.66
N SER A 46 -5.26 -37.37 33.49
CA SER A 46 -5.19 -35.98 33.07
C SER A 46 -3.87 -35.64 32.37
N ILE A 47 -2.73 -36.04 32.94
CA ILE A 47 -1.39 -35.84 32.35
C ILE A 47 -1.26 -36.59 31.02
N ALA A 48 -1.78 -37.81 30.94
CA ALA A 48 -1.77 -38.60 29.70
C ALA A 48 -2.63 -37.93 28.61
N LEU A 49 -3.83 -37.45 28.95
CA LEU A 49 -4.71 -36.73 28.04
C LEU A 49 -4.09 -35.40 27.57
N GLU A 50 -3.45 -34.65 28.48
CA GLU A 50 -2.74 -33.43 28.12
C GLU A 50 -1.58 -33.72 27.16
N THR A 51 -0.85 -34.81 27.39
CA THR A 51 0.22 -35.27 26.49
C THR A 51 -0.33 -35.68 25.12
N VAL A 52 -1.45 -36.39 25.06
CA VAL A 52 -2.13 -36.73 23.79
C VAL A 52 -2.56 -35.46 23.05
N LYS A 53 -3.17 -34.49 23.75
CA LYS A 53 -3.57 -33.20 23.16
C LYS A 53 -2.36 -32.46 22.58
N ARG A 54 -1.28 -32.33 23.35
CA ARG A 54 -0.05 -31.64 22.93
C ARG A 54 0.62 -32.31 21.74
N VAL A 55 0.76 -33.64 21.76
CA VAL A 55 1.38 -34.39 20.66
C VAL A 55 0.49 -34.40 19.41
N SER A 56 -0.83 -34.46 19.58
CA SER A 56 -1.79 -34.36 18.47
C SER A 56 -1.73 -32.98 17.81
N ALA A 57 -1.74 -31.90 18.60
CA ALA A 57 -1.59 -30.52 18.10
C ALA A 57 -0.27 -30.33 17.34
N ALA A 58 0.85 -30.78 17.92
CA ALA A 58 2.16 -30.71 17.26
C ALA A 58 2.22 -31.52 15.96
N LYS A 59 1.56 -32.69 15.92
CA LYS A 59 1.45 -33.51 14.70
C LYS A 59 0.64 -32.81 13.62
N SER A 60 -0.51 -32.22 13.96
CA SER A 60 -1.36 -31.48 13.02
C SER A 60 -0.60 -30.26 12.47
N ALA A 61 0.00 -29.44 13.34
CA ALA A 61 0.81 -28.30 12.93
C ALA A 61 1.99 -28.70 12.00
N LEU A 62 2.67 -29.81 12.29
CA LEU A 62 3.72 -30.32 11.40
C LEU A 62 3.16 -30.81 10.05
N SER A 63 1.98 -31.44 10.07
CA SER A 63 1.31 -31.90 8.86
C SER A 63 0.92 -30.73 7.96
N ASP A 64 0.37 -29.66 8.55
CA ASP A 64 -0.04 -28.44 7.84
C ASP A 64 1.17 -27.77 7.19
N ARG A 65 2.28 -27.64 7.94
CA ARG A 65 3.56 -27.11 7.41
C ARG A 65 4.10 -27.93 6.25
N LEU A 66 4.05 -29.26 6.35
CA LEU A 66 4.51 -30.17 5.30
C LEU A 66 3.63 -30.08 4.05
N LEU A 67 2.31 -29.95 4.24
CA LEU A 67 1.36 -29.81 3.16
C LEU A 67 1.60 -28.52 2.37
N VAL A 68 1.69 -27.37 3.06
CA VAL A 68 1.95 -26.07 2.42
C VAL A 68 3.28 -26.08 1.68
N LYS A 69 4.33 -26.63 2.32
CA LYS A 69 5.63 -26.79 1.68
C LYS A 69 5.56 -27.68 0.43
N GLY A 70 4.80 -28.77 0.48
CA GLY A 70 4.59 -29.65 -0.68
C GLY A 70 3.89 -28.93 -1.84
N ILE A 71 2.88 -28.09 -1.57
CA ILE A 71 2.20 -27.30 -2.60
C ILE A 71 3.17 -26.34 -3.29
N PHE A 72 4.04 -25.70 -2.52
CA PHE A 72 5.03 -24.76 -3.03
C PHE A 72 6.17 -25.43 -3.80
N GLU A 73 6.65 -26.59 -3.36
CA GLU A 73 7.68 -27.36 -4.07
C GLU A 73 7.16 -27.99 -5.37
N ASN A 74 5.88 -28.39 -5.40
CA ASN A 74 5.25 -28.98 -6.58
C ASN A 74 4.82 -27.94 -7.63
N ALA A 75 4.87 -26.65 -7.31
CA ALA A 75 4.61 -25.61 -8.27
C ALA A 75 5.75 -25.57 -9.30
N ALA A 76 5.42 -25.70 -10.59
CA ALA A 76 6.38 -25.66 -11.70
C ALA A 76 6.95 -24.23 -11.90
N ILE A 77 7.69 -23.72 -10.92
CA ILE A 77 8.26 -22.38 -10.90
C ILE A 77 9.74 -22.50 -11.34
N PRO A 78 10.19 -21.70 -12.31
CA PRO A 78 11.60 -21.63 -12.65
C PRO A 78 12.44 -21.24 -11.41
N GLY A 79 13.52 -21.98 -11.12
CA GLY A 79 14.33 -21.77 -9.91
C GLY A 79 14.91 -20.37 -9.74
N ASN A 80 15.11 -19.64 -10.85
CA ASN A 80 15.60 -18.25 -10.86
C ASN A 80 14.48 -17.19 -10.89
N SER A 81 13.21 -17.60 -10.72
CA SER A 81 12.08 -16.67 -10.70
C SER A 81 12.00 -15.91 -9.37
N PRO A 82 11.65 -14.61 -9.36
CA PRO A 82 11.36 -13.88 -8.12
C PRO A 82 10.22 -14.51 -7.32
N VAL A 83 9.28 -15.21 -7.99
CA VAL A 83 8.21 -15.99 -7.36
C VAL A 83 8.78 -17.09 -6.49
N ALA A 84 9.78 -17.84 -6.98
CA ALA A 84 10.43 -18.90 -6.22
C ALA A 84 11.13 -18.35 -4.97
N SER A 85 11.80 -17.19 -5.10
CA SER A 85 12.46 -16.53 -3.97
C SER A 85 11.47 -16.15 -2.86
N ILE A 86 10.31 -15.58 -3.22
CA ILE A 86 9.27 -15.20 -2.25
C ILE A 86 8.68 -16.45 -1.59
N VAL A 87 8.30 -17.46 -2.37
CA VAL A 87 7.65 -18.67 -1.86
C VAL A 87 8.57 -19.45 -0.91
N LEU A 88 9.86 -19.59 -1.25
CA LEU A 88 10.84 -20.26 -0.38
C LEU A 88 11.03 -19.50 0.94
N LYS A 89 11.23 -18.18 0.88
CA LYS A 89 11.39 -17.33 2.06
C LYS A 89 10.11 -17.24 2.90
N LEU A 90 8.92 -17.37 2.31
CA LEU A 90 7.64 -17.38 3.01
C LEU A 90 7.55 -18.56 3.98
N VAL A 91 7.92 -19.76 3.52
CA VAL A 91 7.96 -20.96 4.37
C VAL A 91 8.93 -20.77 5.52
N GLU A 92 10.12 -20.22 5.26
CA GLU A 92 11.13 -19.96 6.28
C GLU A 92 10.65 -18.95 7.32
N ARG A 93 10.05 -17.83 6.89
CA ARG A 93 9.52 -16.79 7.79
C ARG A 93 8.39 -17.30 8.66
N ILE A 94 7.49 -18.09 8.11
CA ILE A 94 6.40 -18.68 8.88
C ILE A 94 6.99 -19.70 9.88
N GLN A 95 7.98 -20.49 9.48
CA GLN A 95 8.67 -21.40 10.40
C GLN A 95 9.39 -20.67 11.53
N SER A 96 10.05 -19.55 11.25
CA SER A 96 10.75 -18.75 12.28
C SER A 96 9.79 -18.01 13.20
N LYS A 97 8.67 -17.48 12.66
CA LYS A 97 7.69 -16.73 13.45
C LYS A 97 6.89 -17.63 14.40
N TYR A 98 6.70 -18.89 14.02
CA TYR A 98 5.94 -19.88 14.78
C TYR A 98 6.79 -21.07 15.24
N SER A 99 8.11 -20.88 15.39
CA SER A 99 9.00 -21.95 15.89
C SER A 99 8.69 -22.29 17.35
N ASP A 100 8.29 -21.29 18.12
CA ASP A 100 8.14 -21.37 19.58
C ASP A 100 6.69 -21.73 19.97
N ASP A 101 5.75 -21.55 19.05
CA ASP A 101 4.33 -21.78 19.28
C ASP A 101 3.92 -23.19 18.83
N VAL A 102 4.02 -24.15 19.76
CA VAL A 102 3.75 -25.57 19.51
C VAL A 102 2.26 -25.83 19.20
N ASN A 103 1.37 -24.88 19.48
CA ASN A 103 -0.08 -25.02 19.40
C ASN A 103 -0.76 -24.04 18.42
N LEU A 104 -0.09 -23.67 17.34
CA LEU A 104 -0.70 -22.77 16.34
C LEU A 104 -1.97 -23.40 15.75
N SER A 105 -3.11 -22.70 15.87
CA SER A 105 -4.36 -23.16 15.27
C SER A 105 -4.30 -23.08 13.74
N PRO A 106 -5.04 -23.95 13.01
CA PRO A 106 -5.08 -23.90 11.55
C PRO A 106 -5.52 -22.54 10.99
N GLU A 107 -6.43 -21.84 11.68
CA GLU A 107 -6.88 -20.49 11.33
C GLU A 107 -5.75 -19.45 11.48
N ALA A 108 -5.02 -19.50 12.61
CA ALA A 108 -3.88 -18.61 12.83
C ALA A 108 -2.75 -18.87 11.83
N PHE A 109 -2.59 -20.12 11.38
CA PHE A 109 -1.65 -20.48 10.32
C PHE A 109 -2.07 -19.92 8.96
N VAL A 110 -3.35 -20.01 8.59
CA VAL A 110 -3.90 -19.40 7.37
C VAL A 110 -3.78 -17.87 7.41
N GLU A 111 -4.09 -17.25 8.55
CA GLU A 111 -3.93 -15.81 8.74
C GLU A 111 -2.46 -15.39 8.62
N GLY A 112 -1.53 -16.16 9.18
CA GLY A 112 -0.09 -15.97 9.05
C GLY A 112 0.39 -16.08 7.59
N LEU A 113 -0.09 -17.08 6.85
CA LEU A 113 0.20 -17.26 5.42
C LEU A 113 -0.25 -16.05 4.59
N LEU A 114 -1.47 -15.58 4.79
CA LEU A 114 -2.01 -14.42 4.09
C LEU A 114 -1.29 -13.13 4.49
N THR A 115 -0.96 -12.96 5.77
CA THR A 115 -0.31 -11.76 6.29
C THR A 115 1.14 -11.63 5.79
N GLU A 116 1.93 -12.69 5.89
CA GLU A 116 3.33 -12.71 5.46
C GLU A 116 3.44 -12.76 3.93
N GLY A 117 2.61 -13.58 3.27
CA GLY A 117 2.58 -13.69 1.81
C GLY A 117 2.23 -12.36 1.15
N SER A 118 1.22 -11.66 1.66
CA SER A 118 0.85 -10.32 1.18
C SER A 118 1.95 -9.30 1.45
N SER A 119 2.57 -9.31 2.62
CA SER A 119 3.64 -8.37 3.00
C SER A 119 4.87 -8.51 2.10
N MET A 120 5.37 -9.74 1.92
CA MET A 120 6.51 -10.01 1.05
C MET A 120 6.24 -9.64 -0.40
N THR A 121 5.04 -10.00 -0.89
CA THR A 121 4.64 -9.65 -2.26
C THR A 121 4.54 -8.14 -2.43
N ALA A 122 3.97 -7.42 -1.47
CA ALA A 122 3.84 -5.96 -1.54
C ALA A 122 5.21 -5.26 -1.53
N VAL A 123 6.16 -5.73 -0.72
CA VAL A 123 7.54 -5.22 -0.72
C VAL A 123 8.23 -5.48 -2.07
N SER A 124 8.03 -6.65 -2.66
CA SER A 124 8.58 -6.97 -3.98
C SER A 124 7.94 -6.16 -5.11
N CYS A 125 6.63 -5.91 -5.05
CA CYS A 125 5.91 -5.06 -6.02
C CYS A 125 6.37 -3.60 -5.96
N LEU A 126 6.66 -3.08 -4.77
CA LEU A 126 7.07 -1.68 -4.56
C LEU A 126 8.60 -1.48 -4.66
N GLY A 127 9.36 -2.56 -4.86
CA GLY A 127 10.81 -2.47 -4.99
C GLY A 127 11.23 -1.92 -6.36
N ASP A 128 12.22 -1.04 -6.38
CA ASP A 128 12.76 -0.40 -7.60
C ASP A 128 13.52 -1.35 -8.54
N GLY A 129 13.61 -2.64 -8.21
CA GLY A 129 14.41 -3.63 -8.94
C GLY A 129 13.82 -4.10 -10.28
N GLY A 130 12.63 -3.62 -10.69
CA GLY A 130 12.03 -3.88 -12.01
C GLY A 130 11.68 -5.33 -12.35
N GLY A 131 12.11 -6.31 -11.55
CA GLY A 131 11.94 -7.74 -11.84
C GLY A 131 10.60 -8.34 -11.41
N PHE A 132 9.76 -7.61 -10.68
CA PHE A 132 8.49 -8.13 -10.16
C PHE A 132 7.29 -7.58 -10.96
N THR A 133 6.64 -8.44 -11.74
CA THR A 133 5.51 -8.07 -12.60
C THR A 133 4.17 -8.40 -11.92
N LEU A 134 3.07 -7.89 -12.49
CA LEU A 134 1.71 -8.24 -12.04
C LEU A 134 1.43 -9.75 -12.20
N ASP A 135 2.07 -10.43 -13.16
CA ASP A 135 1.94 -11.87 -13.32
C ASP A 135 2.66 -12.62 -12.19
N HIS A 136 3.83 -12.13 -11.76
CA HIS A 136 4.50 -12.66 -10.56
C HIS A 136 3.62 -12.46 -9.31
N PHE A 137 2.97 -11.30 -9.16
CA PHE A 137 2.00 -11.04 -8.09
C PHE A 137 0.87 -12.08 -8.11
N ARG A 138 0.23 -12.29 -9.27
CA ARG A 138 -0.89 -13.24 -9.43
C ARG A 138 -0.46 -14.68 -9.14
N GLN A 139 0.73 -15.08 -9.56
CA GLN A 139 1.28 -16.41 -9.29
C GLN A 139 1.49 -16.65 -7.79
N VAL A 140 2.13 -15.70 -7.07
CA VAL A 140 2.32 -15.83 -5.62
C VAL A 140 0.97 -15.86 -4.90
N ALA A 141 0.05 -14.96 -5.23
CA ALA A 141 -1.29 -14.92 -4.63
C ALA A 141 -2.04 -16.23 -4.86
N SER A 142 -2.08 -16.75 -6.09
CA SER A 142 -2.73 -18.01 -6.42
C SER A 142 -2.16 -19.20 -5.64
N LEU A 143 -0.83 -19.28 -5.48
CA LEU A 143 -0.18 -20.35 -4.73
C LEU A 143 -0.50 -20.29 -3.24
N VAL A 144 -0.45 -19.10 -2.63
CA VAL A 144 -0.76 -18.91 -1.21
C VAL A 144 -2.24 -19.22 -0.94
N HIS A 145 -3.16 -18.75 -1.79
CA HIS A 145 -4.58 -19.05 -1.65
C HIS A 145 -4.89 -20.53 -1.88
N ARG A 146 -4.22 -21.20 -2.83
CA ARG A 146 -4.31 -22.66 -3.00
C ARG A 146 -3.87 -23.41 -1.75
N ALA A 147 -2.79 -22.96 -1.11
CA ALA A 147 -2.33 -23.54 0.15
C ALA A 147 -3.37 -23.34 1.27
N CYS A 148 -3.94 -22.12 1.40
CA CYS A 148 -4.98 -21.83 2.38
C CYS A 148 -6.26 -22.64 2.13
N LYS A 149 -6.67 -22.79 0.87
CA LYS A 149 -7.83 -23.61 0.47
C LYS A 149 -7.64 -25.07 0.84
N THR A 150 -6.47 -25.63 0.53
CA THR A 150 -6.17 -27.04 0.86
C THR A 150 -6.19 -27.28 2.37
N LEU A 151 -5.77 -26.30 3.18
CA LEU A 151 -5.92 -26.36 4.64
C LEU A 151 -7.40 -26.28 5.06
N ALA A 152 -8.19 -25.40 4.46
CA ALA A 152 -9.62 -25.30 4.73
C ALA A 152 -10.40 -26.57 4.37
N ASP A 153 -10.01 -27.25 3.29
CA ASP A 153 -10.60 -28.55 2.91
C ASP A 153 -10.32 -29.64 3.94
N MET A 154 -9.22 -29.53 4.72
CA MET A 154 -8.90 -30.45 5.81
C MET A 154 -9.60 -30.11 7.13
N TYR A 155 -9.95 -28.84 7.35
CA TYR A 155 -10.49 -28.34 8.61
C TYR A 155 -11.77 -27.56 8.37
N SER A 156 -12.92 -28.17 8.70
CA SER A 156 -14.25 -27.60 8.44
C SER A 156 -14.53 -26.23 9.09
N HIS A 157 -13.81 -25.88 10.16
CA HIS A 157 -13.94 -24.59 10.85
C HIS A 157 -13.11 -23.47 10.20
N VAL A 158 -12.14 -23.81 9.35
CA VAL A 158 -11.26 -22.84 8.72
C VAL A 158 -11.97 -22.21 7.52
N HIS A 159 -12.27 -20.91 7.63
CA HIS A 159 -12.91 -20.14 6.57
C HIS A 159 -11.96 -19.09 5.99
N VAL A 160 -11.29 -19.42 4.87
CA VAL A 160 -10.32 -18.53 4.19
C VAL A 160 -10.95 -17.19 3.83
N GLY A 161 -12.16 -17.19 3.26
CA GLY A 161 -12.90 -15.97 2.93
C GLY A 161 -13.18 -15.06 4.13
N LYS A 162 -13.50 -15.63 5.30
CA LYS A 162 -13.71 -14.87 6.56
C LYS A 162 -12.39 -14.24 7.03
N CYS A 163 -11.29 -15.00 6.99
CA CYS A 163 -9.96 -14.50 7.34
C CYS A 163 -9.50 -13.38 6.40
N ALA A 164 -9.62 -13.57 5.09
CA ALA A 164 -9.28 -12.57 4.09
C ALA A 164 -10.09 -11.28 4.26
N ARG A 165 -11.39 -11.40 4.52
CA ARG A 165 -12.27 -10.24 4.77
C ARG A 165 -11.87 -9.47 6.04
N ARG A 166 -11.57 -10.18 7.13
CA ARG A 166 -11.10 -9.57 8.39
C ARG A 166 -9.79 -8.82 8.19
N LEU A 167 -8.80 -9.43 7.52
CA LEU A 167 -7.53 -8.77 7.18
C LEU A 167 -7.74 -7.55 6.26
N ALA A 168 -8.55 -7.70 5.21
CA ALA A 168 -8.87 -6.60 4.30
C ALA A 168 -9.51 -5.41 5.02
N LYS A 169 -10.50 -5.66 5.88
CA LYS A 169 -11.14 -4.63 6.73
C LYS A 169 -10.13 -3.95 7.64
N ARG A 170 -9.34 -4.73 8.38
CA ARG A 170 -8.32 -4.24 9.32
C ARG A 170 -7.33 -3.32 8.61
N TRP A 171 -6.78 -3.74 7.47
CA TRP A 171 -5.82 -2.93 6.72
C TRP A 171 -6.44 -1.73 6.04
N LEU A 172 -7.70 -1.84 5.59
CA LEU A 172 -8.39 -0.69 5.02
C LEU A 172 -8.51 0.44 6.05
N VAL A 173 -8.93 0.11 7.27
CA VAL A 173 -9.13 1.06 8.38
C VAL A 173 -7.79 1.52 8.95
N HIS A 174 -6.96 0.59 9.44
CA HIS A 174 -5.78 0.92 10.25
C HIS A 174 -4.47 0.97 9.46
N GLY A 175 -4.48 0.58 8.20
CA GLY A 175 -3.25 0.46 7.42
C GLY A 175 -2.41 -0.72 7.90
N ASP A 176 -1.09 -0.55 7.87
CA ASP A 176 -0.14 -1.61 8.19
C ASP A 176 0.39 -1.55 9.63
N ASP A 177 -0.12 -0.65 10.47
CA ASP A 177 0.41 -0.37 11.82
C ASP A 177 0.05 -1.44 12.87
N VAL A 178 -0.20 -2.65 12.35
CA VAL A 178 -0.46 -3.94 12.97
C VAL A 178 0.50 -4.32 14.10
N SER A 179 1.77 -4.01 13.85
CA SER A 179 2.89 -4.49 14.63
C SER A 179 3.13 -3.73 15.93
N GLY A 180 2.43 -2.60 16.16
CA GLY A 180 2.64 -1.76 17.34
C GLY A 180 1.65 -1.97 18.51
N ARG A 181 0.57 -2.73 18.32
CA ARG A 181 -0.50 -2.87 19.35
C ARG A 181 -0.94 -4.31 19.62
N GLN A 182 -0.05 -5.28 19.42
CA GLN A 182 -0.30 -6.68 19.77
C GLN A 182 0.63 -7.16 20.89
N ASP A 183 0.73 -6.36 21.96
CA ASP A 183 0.96 -6.97 23.28
C ASP A 183 -0.39 -6.99 24.01
N PRO A 184 -1.07 -8.15 24.09
CA PRO A 184 -2.35 -8.29 24.80
C PRO A 184 -2.24 -7.97 26.31
N SER A 185 -1.02 -7.82 26.83
CA SER A 185 -0.77 -7.50 28.23
C SER A 185 -0.98 -6.02 28.58
N ASP A 186 -0.91 -5.09 27.62
CA ASP A 186 -1.03 -3.65 27.89
C ASP A 186 -2.48 -3.11 27.83
N VAL A 187 -3.39 -3.80 27.14
CA VAL A 187 -4.82 -3.44 27.14
C VAL A 187 -5.46 -3.69 28.53
N LYS A 188 -4.95 -4.65 29.31
CA LYS A 188 -5.38 -4.87 30.71
C LYS A 188 -4.94 -3.77 31.68
N LYS A 189 -3.93 -2.96 31.33
CA LYS A 189 -3.48 -1.87 32.21
C LYS A 189 -4.25 -0.56 31.96
N MET A 190 -4.86 -0.41 30.80
CA MET A 190 -5.54 0.84 30.43
C MET A 190 -7.00 0.92 30.91
N THR A 191 -7.59 -0.19 31.37
CA THR A 191 -8.92 -0.22 32.00
C THR A 191 -8.91 -0.10 33.53
N HIS A 192 -7.75 0.11 34.16
CA HIS A 192 -7.62 0.29 35.62
C HIS A 192 -7.04 1.65 36.07
N HIS A 193 -6.85 2.63 35.17
CA HIS A 193 -6.31 3.96 35.53
C HIS A 193 -7.26 5.15 35.28
N SER A 194 -8.57 4.93 35.38
CA SER A 194 -9.54 6.03 35.46
C SER A 194 -10.51 5.87 36.61
N ARG A 195 -9.98 5.63 37.82
CA ARG A 195 -10.71 5.91 39.07
C ARG A 195 -9.78 5.91 40.28
N GLU A 196 -9.01 6.98 40.50
CA GLU A 196 -8.48 7.29 41.83
C GLU A 196 -8.05 8.76 41.93
N ALA A 197 -8.99 9.59 42.35
CA ALA A 197 -8.74 10.83 43.06
C ALA A 197 -9.65 10.84 44.29
N ASN A 198 -9.23 10.13 45.36
CA ASN A 198 -9.53 10.53 46.74
C ASN A 198 -8.73 9.68 47.75
N PRO A 199 -7.82 10.26 48.55
CA PRO A 199 -7.17 9.56 49.66
C PRO A 199 -7.97 9.80 50.94
N ASN A 200 -8.75 8.81 51.39
CA ASN A 200 -9.14 8.61 52.79
C ASN A 200 -10.10 7.42 52.94
N CYS A 201 -9.57 6.22 53.17
CA CYS A 201 -10.18 5.26 54.10
C CYS A 201 -9.22 4.09 54.38
N THR A 202 -8.73 4.05 55.61
CA THR A 202 -8.10 2.90 56.26
C THR A 202 -9.14 1.82 56.54
N PHE A 203 -8.85 0.54 56.26
CA PHE A 203 -8.84 -0.57 57.23
C PHE A 203 -8.59 -1.96 56.57
N ALA A 204 -7.74 -2.71 57.28
CA ALA A 204 -7.70 -4.18 57.47
C ALA A 204 -7.21 -5.12 56.35
N ALA A 205 -6.09 -5.76 56.67
CA ALA A 205 -5.49 -6.92 56.03
C ALA A 205 -6.33 -8.21 56.18
N ASN A 206 -6.20 -9.14 55.22
CA ASN A 206 -5.84 -10.53 55.53
C ASN A 206 -5.42 -11.35 54.29
N LYS A 207 -4.45 -12.24 54.54
CA LYS A 207 -3.82 -13.20 53.62
C LYS A 207 -4.65 -14.50 53.49
N SER A 208 -4.65 -15.12 52.31
CA SER A 208 -4.61 -16.58 52.03
C SER A 208 -4.80 -16.78 50.51
N SER A 209 -3.75 -17.11 49.76
CA SER A 209 -3.30 -18.46 49.36
C SER A 209 -4.26 -19.21 48.42
N GLU A 210 -3.77 -19.40 47.18
CA GLU A 210 -3.83 -20.62 46.37
C GLU A 210 -5.19 -21.28 46.11
N GLN A 211 -5.72 -21.06 44.90
CA GLN A 211 -6.16 -22.07 43.93
C GLN A 211 -7.13 -21.41 42.94
N ALA A 212 -6.62 -21.02 41.78
CA ALA A 212 -7.45 -20.71 40.62
C ALA A 212 -6.92 -21.51 39.43
N VAL A 213 -7.57 -22.66 39.22
CA VAL A 213 -7.49 -23.46 38.00
C VAL A 213 -7.77 -22.53 36.82
N VAL A 214 -6.76 -22.30 36.00
CA VAL A 214 -6.88 -21.57 34.73
C VAL A 214 -7.65 -22.48 33.77
N MET A 215 -8.97 -22.32 33.74
CA MET A 215 -9.76 -22.68 32.57
C MET A 215 -9.30 -21.76 31.43
N LEU A 216 -8.58 -22.35 30.48
CA LEU A 216 -8.34 -21.81 29.15
C LEU A 216 -9.71 -21.68 28.46
N GLU A 217 -10.41 -20.59 28.72
CA GLU A 217 -11.39 -20.07 27.80
C GLU A 217 -10.62 -19.61 26.56
N SER A 218 -10.85 -20.33 25.48
CA SER A 218 -10.62 -19.89 24.12
C SER A 218 -11.33 -18.55 23.94
N PHE A 219 -10.60 -17.46 24.14
CA PHE A 219 -11.05 -16.12 23.78
C PHE A 219 -11.30 -16.11 22.27
N SER A 220 -12.58 -16.17 21.93
CA SER A 220 -13.08 -15.80 20.62
C SER A 220 -12.72 -14.33 20.40
N LEU A 221 -11.66 -14.09 19.62
CA LEU A 221 -11.29 -12.78 19.06
C LEU A 221 -12.37 -12.22 18.10
N GLU A 222 -13.59 -12.79 18.08
CA GLU A 222 -14.67 -12.42 17.18
C GLU A 222 -15.39 -11.12 17.57
N GLU A 223 -15.29 -10.64 18.81
CA GLU A 223 -16.10 -9.49 19.27
C GLU A 223 -15.35 -8.16 19.40
N GLU A 224 -14.03 -8.14 19.59
CA GLU A 224 -13.30 -6.88 19.84
C GLU A 224 -13.05 -6.07 18.55
N ASP A 225 -12.75 -6.72 17.41
CA ASP A 225 -12.49 -6.03 16.14
C ASP A 225 -13.74 -5.33 15.55
N ASP A 226 -14.95 -5.74 15.94
CA ASP A 226 -16.20 -5.10 15.50
C ASP A 226 -16.54 -3.83 16.31
N THR A 227 -15.86 -3.59 17.44
CA THR A 227 -16.10 -2.45 18.35
C THR A 227 -15.14 -1.27 18.19
N ALA A 228 -14.25 -1.27 17.19
CA ALA A 228 -13.44 -0.10 16.86
C ALA A 228 -14.35 1.07 16.44
N ASN A 229 -14.64 1.95 17.41
CA ASN A 229 -15.44 3.16 17.28
C ASN A 229 -14.54 4.27 16.76
N PHE A 230 -14.53 4.47 15.44
CA PHE A 230 -14.02 5.70 14.88
C PHE A 230 -15.16 6.72 14.81
N VAL A 231 -15.31 7.49 15.89
CA VAL A 231 -16.15 8.69 15.91
C VAL A 231 -15.24 9.85 15.54
N MET A 232 -15.20 10.19 14.25
CA MET A 232 -14.72 11.51 13.87
C MET A 232 -15.85 12.47 14.20
N ASP A 233 -15.70 13.21 15.29
CA ASP A 233 -16.74 14.10 15.81
C ASP A 233 -16.88 15.30 14.86
N LEU A 234 -17.76 15.18 13.86
CA LEU A 234 -17.99 16.21 12.84
C LEU A 234 -18.52 17.52 13.45
N ASN A 235 -18.99 17.50 14.70
CA ASN A 235 -19.37 18.70 15.44
C ASN A 235 -18.16 19.56 15.83
N ALA A 236 -16.97 18.98 16.00
CA ALA A 236 -15.74 19.74 16.26
C ALA A 236 -15.29 20.57 15.03
N ILE A 237 -15.71 20.17 13.82
CA ILE A 237 -15.44 20.92 12.57
C ILE A 237 -16.40 22.12 12.42
N ALA A 238 -17.60 22.03 13.01
CA ALA A 238 -18.62 23.08 12.88
C ALA A 238 -18.42 24.25 13.86
N THR A 239 -17.72 24.02 14.97
CA THR A 239 -17.31 25.07 15.90
C THR A 239 -15.89 25.52 15.53
N ASN A 240 -15.75 26.73 14.98
CA ASN A 240 -14.46 27.41 14.70
C ASN A 240 -13.62 27.68 15.98
N GLN A 241 -13.48 26.72 16.89
CA GLN A 241 -12.51 26.77 17.96
C GLN A 241 -11.26 26.03 17.48
N ASP A 242 -10.14 26.75 17.47
CA ASP A 242 -8.78 26.24 17.29
C ASP A 242 -8.44 25.21 18.39
N VAL A 243 -8.97 23.99 18.29
CA VAL A 243 -8.70 22.87 19.21
C VAL A 243 -7.67 21.89 18.60
N TRP A 244 -7.20 22.13 17.39
CA TRP A 244 -6.39 21.17 16.62
C TRP A 244 -4.90 21.14 16.99
N SER A 245 -4.54 21.66 18.17
CA SER A 245 -3.16 21.94 18.56
C SER A 245 -2.55 21.07 19.66
N ASP A 246 -3.26 20.23 20.41
CA ASP A 246 -2.62 19.62 21.60
C ASP A 246 -2.51 18.09 21.65
N ASP A 247 -3.28 17.33 20.88
CA ASP A 247 -3.43 15.88 21.17
C ASP A 247 -2.64 14.90 20.28
N ILE A 248 -1.77 15.37 19.38
CA ILE A 248 -0.90 14.47 18.60
C ILE A 248 0.57 14.85 18.86
N VAL A 249 1.14 14.20 19.88
CA VAL A 249 2.56 14.17 20.28
C VAL A 249 3.07 15.43 20.98
N SER A 250 2.77 15.55 22.27
CA SER A 250 3.52 16.37 23.22
C SER A 250 4.14 15.47 24.31
N SER A 251 5.33 14.93 24.02
CA SER A 251 6.28 14.60 25.09
C SER A 251 7.43 15.61 25.02
N GLU A 252 7.51 16.39 26.10
CA GLU A 252 8.60 17.29 26.51
C GLU A 252 8.58 18.74 26.01
N ASN A 253 8.08 19.60 26.90
CA ASN A 253 8.32 21.04 26.96
C ASN A 253 9.82 21.35 27.04
N ILE A 254 10.42 21.83 25.95
CA ILE A 254 11.68 22.58 25.99
C ILE A 254 11.36 24.04 25.60
N PRO A 255 11.35 24.99 26.55
CA PRO A 255 11.15 26.39 26.23
C PRO A 255 12.47 26.97 25.68
N GLY A 256 12.50 27.36 24.40
CA GLY A 256 13.59 28.19 23.86
C GLY A 256 14.19 27.81 22.50
N ARG A 257 13.44 27.25 21.54
CA ARG A 257 13.87 27.17 20.14
C ARG A 257 12.85 27.80 19.21
N VAL A 258 13.04 29.09 18.95
CA VAL A 258 12.69 29.69 17.67
C VAL A 258 14.00 29.65 16.86
N GLU A 259 13.90 29.32 15.57
CA GLU A 259 14.96 29.18 14.55
C GLU A 259 15.41 27.74 14.25
N ASN A 260 15.06 27.32 13.02
CA ASN A 260 15.41 26.08 12.28
C ASN A 260 14.43 24.91 12.36
N ILE A 261 13.17 25.15 11.98
CA ILE A 261 12.17 24.12 11.64
C ILE A 261 12.57 23.31 10.37
N THR A 262 13.56 23.77 9.60
CA THR A 262 13.94 23.19 8.30
C THR A 262 14.55 21.79 8.38
N ALA A 263 15.23 21.42 9.47
CA ALA A 263 15.93 20.13 9.57
C ALA A 263 15.09 19.00 10.19
N ASP A 264 14.02 19.33 10.91
CA ASP A 264 13.28 18.34 11.71
C ASP A 264 12.22 17.59 10.88
N GLU A 265 11.66 18.19 9.82
CA GLU A 265 10.68 17.54 8.93
C GLU A 265 11.35 16.54 7.96
N GLU A 266 12.51 16.89 7.39
CA GLU A 266 13.28 16.04 6.48
C GLU A 266 14.78 16.11 6.80
N PRO A 267 15.29 15.29 7.74
CA PRO A 267 16.68 15.37 8.19
C PRO A 267 17.70 14.87 7.15
N SER A 268 17.24 14.26 6.05
CA SER A 268 18.10 13.57 5.11
C SER A 268 17.44 13.37 3.73
N ALA A 269 18.20 13.64 2.68
CA ALA A 269 17.91 13.31 1.30
C ALA A 269 18.11 11.81 1.01
N ILE A 270 18.93 11.09 1.77
CA ILE A 270 19.37 9.73 1.42
C ILE A 270 18.74 8.65 2.32
N LYS A 271 18.58 8.92 3.61
CA LYS A 271 18.09 7.94 4.59
C LYS A 271 16.64 7.54 4.30
N TYR A 272 16.35 6.28 4.62
CA TYR A 272 15.01 5.70 4.62
C TYR A 272 14.55 5.50 6.07
N PRO A 273 13.27 5.74 6.43
CA PRO A 273 12.18 6.18 5.57
C PRO A 273 12.36 7.63 5.07
N GLY A 274 11.80 7.92 3.90
CA GLY A 274 11.86 9.25 3.27
C GLY A 274 10.96 10.27 3.97
N SER A 275 10.52 11.31 3.25
CA SER A 275 9.64 12.32 3.83
C SER A 275 8.34 11.71 4.40
N ALA A 276 7.66 12.42 5.30
CA ALA A 276 6.38 11.98 5.86
C ALA A 276 5.36 11.65 4.76
N ARG A 277 5.38 12.42 3.66
CA ARG A 277 4.56 12.17 2.49
C ARG A 277 4.97 10.90 1.73
N GLU A 278 6.26 10.70 1.43
CA GLU A 278 6.75 9.49 0.76
C GLU A 278 6.39 8.23 1.57
N THR A 279 6.54 8.30 2.89
CA THR A 279 6.17 7.21 3.81
C THR A 279 4.67 6.93 3.77
N SER A 280 3.84 7.98 3.77
CA SER A 280 2.39 7.85 3.65
C SER A 280 1.98 7.23 2.31
N GLU A 281 2.54 7.70 1.19
CA GLU A 281 2.27 7.17 -0.15
C GLU A 281 2.71 5.70 -0.27
N TYR A 282 3.89 5.36 0.24
CA TYR A 282 4.41 3.99 0.27
C TYR A 282 3.52 3.06 1.11
N ASN A 283 3.15 3.48 2.33
CA ASN A 283 2.30 2.69 3.21
C ASN A 283 0.91 2.46 2.60
N ASN A 284 0.30 3.48 2.01
CA ASN A 284 -0.99 3.34 1.34
C ASN A 284 -0.91 2.42 0.11
N ALA A 285 0.17 2.52 -0.68
CA ALA A 285 0.39 1.62 -1.81
C ALA A 285 0.58 0.17 -1.34
N ARG A 286 1.40 -0.03 -0.29
CA ARG A 286 1.69 -1.35 0.29
C ARG A 286 0.41 -2.00 0.81
N VAL A 287 -0.36 -1.25 1.60
CA VAL A 287 -1.66 -1.69 2.12
C VAL A 287 -2.62 -2.05 0.98
N ALA A 288 -2.73 -1.21 -0.06
CA ALA A 288 -3.62 -1.49 -1.18
C ALA A 288 -3.26 -2.80 -1.91
N ILE A 289 -1.96 -3.07 -2.11
CA ILE A 289 -1.45 -4.32 -2.71
C ILE A 289 -1.75 -5.51 -1.80
N ARG A 290 -1.60 -5.36 -0.47
CA ARG A 290 -1.90 -6.43 0.48
C ARG A 290 -3.38 -6.77 0.53
N ILE A 291 -4.25 -5.77 0.52
CA ILE A 291 -5.70 -5.97 0.42
C ILE A 291 -6.01 -6.69 -0.89
N ALA A 292 -5.46 -6.22 -2.02
CA ALA A 292 -5.66 -6.87 -3.32
C ALA A 292 -5.20 -8.35 -3.29
N PHE A 293 -4.05 -8.62 -2.67
CA PHE A 293 -3.52 -9.97 -2.51
C PHE A 293 -4.50 -10.88 -1.78
N VAL A 294 -5.04 -10.46 -0.62
CA VAL A 294 -5.91 -11.32 0.18
C VAL A 294 -7.30 -11.49 -0.42
N ILE A 295 -7.82 -10.54 -1.20
CA ILE A 295 -9.17 -10.68 -1.78
C ILE A 295 -9.19 -11.38 -3.14
N SER A 296 -8.09 -11.33 -3.90
CA SER A 296 -8.01 -11.79 -5.29
C SER A 296 -8.41 -13.25 -5.57
N PHE A 297 -8.16 -14.18 -4.63
CA PHE A 297 -8.44 -15.62 -4.80
C PHE A 297 -9.08 -16.23 -3.54
N ALA A 298 -9.66 -15.42 -2.65
CA ALA A 298 -10.25 -15.91 -1.42
C ALA A 298 -11.59 -16.60 -1.69
N ASP A 299 -11.59 -17.93 -1.63
CA ASP A 299 -12.82 -18.71 -1.73
C ASP A 299 -13.82 -18.33 -0.65
N GLY A 300 -15.07 -18.11 -1.08
CA GLY A 300 -16.15 -17.71 -0.19
C GLY A 300 -16.10 -16.26 0.27
N TYR A 301 -15.21 -15.42 -0.30
CA TYR A 301 -15.11 -14.01 0.08
C TYR A 301 -16.45 -13.28 -0.02
N HIS A 302 -17.30 -13.58 -1.02
CA HIS A 302 -18.61 -12.93 -1.22
C HIS A 302 -19.83 -13.70 -0.66
N GLN A 303 -19.66 -14.93 -0.15
CA GLN A 303 -20.77 -15.84 0.20
C GLN A 303 -21.71 -15.30 1.30
N HIS A 304 -21.22 -14.45 2.21
CA HIS A 304 -22.05 -13.86 3.26
C HIS A 304 -23.07 -12.82 2.77
N LYS A 305 -22.85 -12.19 1.59
CA LYS A 305 -23.77 -11.17 1.04
C LYS A 305 -24.98 -11.81 0.34
N MET A 306 -24.82 -13.04 -0.15
CA MET A 306 -25.87 -13.80 -0.84
C MET A 306 -26.92 -14.37 0.13
N LYS A 307 -26.51 -14.77 1.34
CA LYS A 307 -27.43 -15.39 2.32
C LYS A 307 -28.37 -14.41 3.03
N SER A 308 -28.06 -13.10 3.04
CA SER A 308 -28.92 -12.08 3.66
C SER A 308 -30.02 -11.54 2.74
N GLY A 309 -30.05 -11.91 1.47
CA GLY A 309 -31.02 -11.44 0.47
C GLY A 309 -32.11 -12.44 0.07
N SER A 310 -32.06 -13.68 0.57
CA SER A 310 -32.98 -14.77 0.17
C SER A 310 -33.74 -15.38 1.36
N GLY A 311 -34.22 -14.54 2.27
CA GLY A 311 -35.19 -14.94 3.29
C GLY A 311 -36.59 -15.04 2.69
N ASP A 312 -37.22 -16.20 2.87
CA ASP A 312 -38.66 -16.45 2.83
C ASP A 312 -39.36 -16.63 1.48
N LYS A 313 -38.94 -17.60 0.66
CA LYS A 313 -39.88 -18.40 -0.17
C LYS A 313 -39.33 -19.79 -0.50
N GLU A 314 -39.24 -20.70 0.46
CA GLU A 314 -39.22 -22.14 0.17
C GLU A 314 -39.42 -22.94 1.47
N ASN A 315 -40.69 -23.24 1.79
CA ASN A 315 -41.14 -24.53 2.32
C ASN A 315 -42.65 -24.48 2.63
N ASN A 316 -43.44 -24.75 1.61
CA ASN A 316 -44.71 -25.48 1.76
C ASN A 316 -45.08 -26.01 0.37
N SER A 317 -44.64 -27.23 0.06
CA SER A 317 -45.17 -28.01 -1.05
C SER A 317 -45.74 -29.32 -0.51
N HIS A 318 -47.02 -29.27 -0.17
CA HIS A 318 -47.89 -30.44 -0.12
C HIS A 318 -48.93 -30.28 -1.23
N LEU A 319 -48.84 -31.18 -2.22
CA LEU A 319 -49.89 -31.74 -3.08
C LEU A 319 -50.99 -30.78 -3.62
N ASN A 320 -50.96 -30.54 -4.93
CA ASN A 320 -52.03 -31.00 -5.81
C ASN A 320 -51.71 -30.76 -7.30
N GLU A 321 -51.87 -31.81 -8.08
CA GLU A 321 -51.99 -31.81 -9.54
C GLU A 321 -53.36 -31.22 -9.94
N ASN A 322 -53.39 -30.23 -10.83
CA ASN A 322 -54.03 -30.36 -12.16
C ASN A 322 -54.17 -29.02 -12.91
N ASP A 323 -54.01 -29.17 -14.23
CA ASP A 323 -54.56 -28.39 -15.35
C ASP A 323 -54.01 -27.00 -15.75
N ASN A 324 -53.29 -27.05 -16.88
CA ASN A 324 -53.50 -26.28 -18.11
C ASN A 324 -53.85 -24.78 -18.00
N SER A 325 -52.89 -23.93 -18.39
CA SER A 325 -53.04 -23.10 -19.60
C SER A 325 -51.77 -22.31 -19.94
N GLN A 326 -51.61 -22.12 -21.25
CA GLN A 326 -50.48 -21.57 -21.97
C GLN A 326 -50.25 -20.07 -21.71
N SER A 327 -48.99 -19.62 -21.79
CA SER A 327 -48.53 -18.52 -22.68
C SER A 327 -47.36 -17.69 -22.11
N LYS A 328 -46.23 -17.75 -22.84
CA LYS A 328 -45.22 -16.69 -23.09
C LYS A 328 -44.37 -16.16 -21.92
N SER A 329 -43.09 -16.56 -21.90
CA SER A 329 -41.97 -15.65 -22.24
C SER A 329 -40.64 -16.40 -22.08
N ARG A 330 -39.95 -16.59 -23.20
CA ARG A 330 -38.61 -17.18 -23.33
C ARG A 330 -37.57 -16.19 -22.82
N PHE A 331 -36.84 -16.52 -21.76
CA PHE A 331 -35.39 -16.27 -21.60
C PHE A 331 -34.89 -17.00 -20.34
N LYS A 332 -34.86 -18.33 -20.39
CA LYS A 332 -34.07 -19.16 -19.46
C LYS A 332 -32.97 -19.81 -20.28
N LYS A 333 -31.83 -19.11 -20.39
CA LYS A 333 -30.62 -19.64 -21.00
C LYS A 333 -30.00 -20.62 -20.01
N LEU A 334 -30.09 -21.91 -20.34
CA LEU A 334 -29.37 -23.00 -19.71
C LEU A 334 -27.87 -22.67 -19.64
N ARG A 335 -27.34 -22.39 -18.45
CA ARG A 335 -25.90 -22.45 -18.16
C ARG A 335 -25.57 -23.90 -17.82
N LEU A 336 -25.26 -24.68 -18.86
CA LEU A 336 -24.60 -25.97 -18.74
C LEU A 336 -23.10 -25.80 -18.99
N SER A 337 -22.32 -26.12 -17.95
CA SER A 337 -20.94 -26.62 -17.97
C SER A 337 -19.95 -26.02 -18.98
N ASN A 338 -19.24 -24.98 -18.53
CA ASN A 338 -17.80 -24.75 -18.75
C ASN A 338 -17.35 -23.66 -17.76
N SER A 339 -17.05 -24.07 -16.53
CA SER A 339 -17.02 -23.21 -15.32
C SER A 339 -15.63 -23.21 -14.66
N GLU A 340 -14.61 -22.78 -15.39
CA GLU A 340 -13.36 -22.34 -14.73
C GLU A 340 -12.93 -20.95 -15.22
N GLY A 341 -13.20 -20.60 -16.50
CA GLY A 341 -12.92 -19.25 -17.02
C GLY A 341 -13.98 -18.18 -16.71
N SER A 342 -15.25 -18.55 -16.45
CA SER A 342 -16.34 -17.57 -16.25
C SER A 342 -16.47 -17.04 -14.82
N GLN A 343 -15.93 -17.75 -13.83
CA GLN A 343 -16.05 -17.35 -12.42
C GLN A 343 -15.15 -16.16 -12.05
N GLN A 344 -14.02 -16.00 -12.75
CA GLN A 344 -13.05 -14.94 -12.45
C GLN A 344 -13.53 -13.56 -12.93
N GLY A 345 -14.33 -13.51 -14.01
CA GLY A 345 -14.97 -12.28 -14.47
C GLY A 345 -16.06 -11.80 -13.51
N ASP A 346 -16.88 -12.72 -13.01
CA ASP A 346 -17.96 -12.41 -12.06
C ASP A 346 -17.37 -11.90 -10.73
N SER A 347 -16.29 -12.51 -10.20
CA SER A 347 -15.66 -12.07 -8.94
C SER A 347 -15.02 -10.69 -9.02
N ALA A 348 -14.38 -10.34 -10.14
CA ALA A 348 -13.78 -9.02 -10.34
C ALA A 348 -14.84 -7.92 -10.30
N THR A 349 -16.02 -8.15 -10.90
CA THR A 349 -17.12 -7.17 -10.83
C THR A 349 -17.67 -7.02 -9.41
N GLU A 350 -17.75 -8.11 -8.63
CA GLU A 350 -18.19 -8.05 -7.24
C GLU A 350 -17.20 -7.30 -6.35
N HIS A 351 -15.89 -7.56 -6.49
CA HIS A 351 -14.85 -6.80 -5.78
C HIS A 351 -14.88 -5.32 -6.14
N ALA A 352 -15.03 -4.99 -7.43
CA ALA A 352 -15.13 -3.60 -7.87
C ALA A 352 -16.35 -2.91 -7.26
N ARG A 353 -17.55 -3.54 -7.26
CA ARG A 353 -18.75 -2.96 -6.64
C ARG A 353 -18.54 -2.68 -5.14
N GLU A 354 -18.00 -3.64 -4.41
CA GLU A 354 -17.75 -3.50 -2.97
C GLU A 354 -16.72 -2.40 -2.65
N LEU A 355 -15.62 -2.34 -3.40
CA LEU A 355 -14.60 -1.32 -3.18
C LEU A 355 -15.10 0.07 -3.59
N LEU A 356 -15.79 0.20 -4.73
CA LEU A 356 -16.33 1.48 -5.19
C LEU A 356 -17.44 2.01 -4.25
N GLU A 357 -18.22 1.12 -3.64
CA GLU A 357 -19.18 1.49 -2.60
C GLU A 357 -18.49 2.20 -1.42
N ILE A 358 -17.32 1.72 -1.00
CA ILE A 358 -16.50 2.37 0.03
C ILE A 358 -15.94 3.69 -0.47
N VAL A 359 -15.37 3.72 -1.68
CA VAL A 359 -14.76 4.92 -2.30
C VAL A 359 -15.74 6.09 -2.34
N PHE A 360 -16.98 5.84 -2.73
CA PHE A 360 -18.02 6.88 -2.84
C PHE A 360 -18.87 7.04 -1.58
N ALA A 361 -18.65 6.25 -0.54
CA ALA A 361 -19.41 6.25 0.71
C ALA A 361 -20.94 6.24 0.50
N LYS A 362 -21.43 5.47 -0.50
CA LYS A 362 -22.84 5.39 -0.86
C LYS A 362 -23.62 4.78 0.31
N SER A 363 -24.54 5.54 0.90
CA SER A 363 -25.24 5.17 2.16
C SER A 363 -26.23 4.01 2.04
N GLY A 364 -26.25 3.29 0.92
CA GLY A 364 -27.29 2.31 0.55
C GLY A 364 -26.96 0.84 0.83
N GLY A 365 -25.69 0.48 1.12
CA GLY A 365 -25.32 -0.93 1.32
C GLY A 365 -24.20 -1.17 2.33
N SER A 366 -23.98 -0.24 3.27
CA SER A 366 -22.96 -0.34 4.33
C SER A 366 -23.27 -1.42 5.40
N ASN A 367 -23.52 -2.66 4.98
CA ASN A 367 -23.42 -3.85 5.84
C ASN A 367 -21.96 -4.17 6.19
N TRP A 368 -21.00 -3.47 5.57
CA TRP A 368 -19.57 -3.63 5.85
C TRP A 368 -19.18 -3.25 7.29
N VAL A 369 -19.85 -2.23 7.83
CA VAL A 369 -19.61 -1.67 9.17
C VAL A 369 -20.58 -2.22 10.20
N ASN A 370 -21.79 -2.63 9.78
CA ASN A 370 -22.89 -3.01 10.67
C ASN A 370 -23.26 -4.50 10.58
N SER A 371 -22.28 -5.40 10.45
CA SER A 371 -22.54 -6.83 10.64
C SER A 371 -22.61 -7.17 12.14
N ARG A 372 -23.56 -6.57 12.89
CA ARG A 372 -23.96 -7.14 14.19
C ARG A 372 -24.61 -8.49 13.89
N SER A 373 -24.09 -9.55 14.50
CA SER A 373 -24.77 -10.83 14.63
C SER A 373 -26.15 -10.60 15.26
N THR A 374 -27.20 -10.58 14.45
CA THR A 374 -28.58 -10.59 14.94
C THR A 374 -28.89 -11.98 15.47
N PHE A 375 -28.55 -12.20 16.74
CA PHE A 375 -29.20 -13.18 17.60
C PHE A 375 -29.94 -12.41 18.70
N ALA A 376 -31.04 -11.73 18.33
CA ALA A 376 -31.99 -11.18 19.29
C ALA A 376 -33.34 -10.91 18.62
N GLY A 377 -34.32 -11.73 18.98
CA GLY A 377 -35.73 -11.38 19.21
C GLY A 377 -36.46 -10.51 18.18
N ALA A 378 -37.37 -11.15 17.46
CA ALA A 378 -38.44 -10.51 16.70
C ALA A 378 -39.24 -9.50 17.54
N ALA A 379 -39.45 -8.31 16.98
CA ALA A 379 -40.61 -7.48 17.26
C ALA A 379 -40.93 -6.63 16.02
N GLU A 380 -41.98 -7.03 15.31
CA GLU A 380 -42.57 -6.28 14.21
C GLU A 380 -43.12 -4.93 14.68
N SER A 381 -42.91 -3.88 13.90
CA SER A 381 -43.85 -2.76 13.83
C SER A 381 -43.73 -2.03 12.50
N THR A 382 -44.83 -2.16 11.75
CA THR A 382 -45.20 -1.52 10.48
C THR A 382 -45.40 0.00 10.62
N ALA A 383 -44.92 0.80 9.65
CA ALA A 383 -45.55 2.08 9.27
C ALA A 383 -45.04 2.65 7.91
N ILE A 384 -45.81 2.35 6.85
CA ILE A 384 -46.40 3.23 5.82
C ILE A 384 -45.68 4.55 5.41
N SER A 385 -45.18 4.54 4.16
CA SER A 385 -45.39 5.49 3.03
C SER A 385 -45.77 6.95 3.28
N THR A 386 -45.04 7.90 2.67
CA THR A 386 -45.55 8.82 1.60
C THR A 386 -44.43 9.69 1.00
N LYS A 387 -44.66 10.14 -0.24
CA LYS A 387 -43.72 10.69 -1.24
C LYS A 387 -43.67 12.24 -1.27
N SER A 388 -42.45 12.80 -1.40
CA SER A 388 -41.97 13.92 -2.29
C SER A 388 -42.62 15.35 -2.23
N PRO A 389 -42.12 16.39 -2.95
CA PRO A 389 -40.79 17.06 -3.00
C PRO A 389 -40.83 18.64 -2.99
N LEU A 390 -39.67 19.32 -3.19
CA LEU A 390 -39.40 20.79 -3.40
C LEU A 390 -39.36 21.68 -2.12
N GLY A 391 -38.53 22.72 -1.92
CA GLY A 391 -37.44 23.38 -2.66
C GLY A 391 -37.10 24.75 -2.02
N ARG A 392 -35.81 25.14 -2.01
CA ARG A 392 -35.19 26.50 -1.86
C ARG A 392 -35.50 27.40 -0.63
N SER A 393 -34.46 27.77 0.13
CA SER A 393 -33.89 29.15 0.22
C SER A 393 -33.09 29.37 1.52
N PHE A 394 -31.95 30.05 1.40
CA PHE A 394 -31.13 30.60 2.49
C PHE A 394 -31.87 31.70 3.28
N SER A 395 -31.72 31.72 4.61
CA SER A 395 -31.41 32.94 5.39
C SER A 395 -31.17 32.58 6.86
N ALA A 396 -30.13 33.18 7.44
CA ALA A 396 -29.84 33.16 8.87
C ALA A 396 -30.96 33.84 9.68
N ASN A 397 -31.28 33.29 10.85
CA ASN A 397 -31.40 34.05 12.09
C ASN A 397 -31.49 33.12 13.32
N VAL A 398 -30.71 33.50 14.32
CA VAL A 398 -30.66 32.97 15.67
C VAL A 398 -31.96 33.29 16.41
N SER A 399 -32.58 32.30 17.08
CA SER A 399 -33.10 32.44 18.45
C SER A 399 -33.78 31.16 18.97
N THR A 400 -33.26 30.69 20.10
CA THR A 400 -33.99 30.10 21.24
C THR A 400 -35.11 29.09 20.97
N LEU A 401 -34.85 27.80 21.20
CA LEU A 401 -35.82 26.96 21.92
C LEU A 401 -35.17 25.75 22.62
N LYS A 402 -35.46 25.69 23.92
CA LYS A 402 -35.14 24.67 24.93
C LYS A 402 -35.93 23.37 24.68
N LYS A 403 -35.35 22.23 25.13
CA LYS A 403 -36.00 20.94 25.47
C LYS A 403 -36.57 20.19 24.24
N VAL A 404 -36.27 18.91 23.97
CA VAL A 404 -36.26 17.72 24.83
C VAL A 404 -35.32 16.68 24.16
N SER A 405 -34.22 16.29 24.82
CA SER A 405 -33.43 15.13 24.38
C SER A 405 -34.15 13.86 24.80
N LYS A 406 -34.90 13.26 23.87
CA LYS A 406 -35.33 11.86 23.98
C LYS A 406 -34.18 11.00 23.50
N ASN A 407 -33.67 10.16 24.39
CA ASN A 407 -32.78 9.05 24.11
C ASN A 407 -33.34 8.20 22.97
N GLY A 408 -32.86 8.45 21.75
CA GLY A 408 -32.84 7.50 20.66
C GLY A 408 -31.37 7.32 20.32
N SER A 409 -30.86 6.11 20.51
CA SER A 409 -29.53 5.72 20.07
C SER A 409 -29.44 5.93 18.56
N SER A 410 -28.98 7.11 18.13
CA SER A 410 -28.44 7.25 16.79
C SER A 410 -27.28 6.28 16.74
N SER A 411 -27.40 5.24 15.92
CA SER A 411 -26.25 4.44 15.54
C SER A 411 -25.23 5.42 14.98
N ASP A 412 -24.17 5.72 15.73
CA ASP A 412 -23.04 6.52 15.25
C ASP A 412 -22.53 5.81 14.00
N ARG A 413 -22.90 6.35 12.84
CA ARG A 413 -22.48 5.81 11.55
C ARG A 413 -20.98 6.04 11.49
N LYS A 414 -20.18 4.97 11.63
CA LYS A 414 -18.72 5.06 11.57
C LYS A 414 -18.33 5.82 10.29
N THR A 415 -17.64 6.94 10.45
CA THR A 415 -17.30 7.83 9.34
C THR A 415 -16.19 7.20 8.51
N ILE A 416 -16.45 6.89 7.24
CA ILE A 416 -15.43 6.35 6.32
C ILE A 416 -14.43 7.46 6.01
N THR A 417 -13.18 7.28 6.46
CA THR A 417 -12.07 8.23 6.25
C THR A 417 -11.64 8.30 4.79
N PHE A 418 -10.97 9.37 4.40
CA PHE A 418 -10.45 9.51 3.04
C PHE A 418 -9.26 8.60 2.76
N ALA A 419 -8.44 8.30 3.77
CA ALA A 419 -7.40 7.27 3.68
C ALA A 419 -8.00 5.89 3.35
N MET A 420 -9.11 5.51 4.00
CA MET A 420 -9.83 4.26 3.67
C MET A 420 -10.32 4.27 2.22
N ARG A 421 -10.96 5.35 1.77
CA ARG A 421 -11.44 5.50 0.39
C ARG A 421 -10.30 5.43 -0.61
N HIS A 422 -9.17 6.06 -0.31
CA HIS A 422 -8.00 6.06 -1.18
C HIS A 422 -7.39 4.66 -1.32
N ARG A 423 -7.24 3.93 -0.22
CA ARG A 423 -6.80 2.53 -0.24
C ARG A 423 -7.76 1.67 -1.04
N ALA A 424 -9.07 1.81 -0.81
CA ALA A 424 -10.09 1.05 -1.54
C ALA A 424 -10.00 1.29 -3.05
N LEU A 425 -9.85 2.56 -3.48
CA LEU A 425 -9.71 2.91 -4.88
C LEU A 425 -8.44 2.32 -5.50
N ARG A 426 -7.30 2.41 -4.81
CA ARG A 426 -6.04 1.80 -5.27
C ARG A 426 -6.14 0.28 -5.36
N THR A 427 -6.76 -0.37 -4.38
CA THR A 427 -7.01 -1.81 -4.40
C THR A 427 -7.89 -2.18 -5.60
N ALA A 428 -8.94 -1.40 -5.89
CA ALA A 428 -9.80 -1.63 -7.04
C ALA A 428 -9.02 -1.55 -8.36
N SER A 429 -8.16 -0.54 -8.52
CA SER A 429 -7.28 -0.39 -9.68
C SER A 429 -6.25 -1.50 -9.86
N ILE A 430 -5.86 -2.21 -8.79
CA ILE A 430 -4.93 -3.35 -8.88
C ILE A 430 -5.67 -4.62 -9.34
N LEU A 431 -6.90 -4.82 -8.86
CA LEU A 431 -7.66 -6.04 -9.09
C LEU A 431 -8.41 -6.04 -10.41
N CYS A 432 -8.95 -4.89 -10.79
CA CYS A 432 -9.92 -4.78 -11.86
C CYS A 432 -9.35 -3.97 -13.02
N PRO A 433 -9.57 -4.41 -14.27
CA PRO A 433 -9.31 -3.57 -15.43
C PRO A 433 -10.09 -2.25 -15.32
N GLN A 434 -9.51 -1.17 -15.85
CA GLN A 434 -10.12 0.16 -15.79
C GLN A 434 -11.51 0.17 -16.44
N GLU A 435 -11.70 -0.60 -17.50
CA GLU A 435 -12.97 -0.73 -18.22
C GLU A 435 -14.09 -1.28 -17.34
N VAL A 436 -13.76 -2.22 -16.44
CA VAL A 436 -14.72 -2.80 -15.49
C VAL A 436 -15.13 -1.79 -14.43
N LEU A 437 -14.18 -1.00 -13.93
CA LEU A 437 -14.45 0.08 -12.98
C LEU A 437 -15.35 1.15 -13.62
N ASP A 438 -15.02 1.59 -14.83
CA ASP A 438 -15.81 2.59 -15.56
C ASP A 438 -17.23 2.08 -15.89
N MET A 439 -17.37 0.80 -16.25
CA MET A 439 -18.67 0.17 -16.46
C MET A 439 -19.52 0.19 -15.19
N ILE A 440 -18.98 -0.27 -14.06
CA ILE A 440 -19.71 -0.30 -12.78
C ILE A 440 -20.06 1.12 -12.32
N ILE A 441 -19.17 2.09 -12.53
CA ILE A 441 -19.44 3.48 -12.18
C ILE A 441 -20.64 4.04 -12.93
N LYS A 442 -20.78 3.69 -14.21
CA LYS A 442 -21.94 4.04 -15.03
C LYS A 442 -23.20 3.30 -14.60
N GLU A 443 -23.11 1.99 -14.36
CA GLU A 443 -24.24 1.16 -13.92
C GLU A 443 -24.82 1.63 -12.58
N GLU A 444 -23.96 1.91 -11.60
CA GLU A 444 -24.35 2.32 -10.24
C GLU A 444 -24.66 3.81 -10.10
N GLY A 445 -24.40 4.58 -11.17
CA GLY A 445 -24.69 6.01 -11.24
C GLY A 445 -23.89 6.86 -10.25
N TYR A 446 -22.65 6.49 -9.91
CA TYR A 446 -21.85 7.25 -8.92
C TYR A 446 -21.61 8.71 -9.35
N PHE A 447 -21.61 9.00 -10.64
CA PHE A 447 -21.43 10.36 -11.15
C PHE A 447 -22.73 11.15 -11.31
N ASN A 448 -23.92 10.59 -11.09
CA ASN A 448 -25.22 11.20 -11.44
C ASN A 448 -25.68 12.37 -10.53
N VAL A 449 -24.76 13.04 -9.82
CA VAL A 449 -25.12 14.04 -8.79
C VAL A 449 -25.60 15.37 -9.40
N THR A 450 -25.21 15.72 -10.63
CA THR A 450 -25.77 16.82 -11.45
C THR A 450 -25.28 16.68 -12.91
N GLU A 451 -26.12 16.94 -13.92
CA GLU A 451 -25.78 16.77 -15.36
C GLU A 451 -24.48 17.52 -15.79
N ASP A 452 -24.17 18.65 -15.15
CA ASP A 452 -22.99 19.48 -15.46
C ASP A 452 -21.68 19.00 -14.80
N ALA A 453 -21.74 18.36 -13.62
CA ALA A 453 -20.55 17.86 -12.91
C ALA A 453 -20.24 16.39 -13.28
N ALA A 454 -21.28 15.60 -13.54
CA ALA A 454 -21.20 14.20 -13.93
C ALA A 454 -20.42 14.00 -15.24
N SER A 455 -20.65 14.88 -16.21
CA SER A 455 -20.07 14.80 -17.56
C SER A 455 -18.57 15.10 -17.60
N ARG A 456 -18.02 15.71 -16.55
CA ARG A 456 -16.60 16.07 -16.45
C ARG A 456 -15.79 15.15 -15.53
N CYS A 457 -16.45 14.36 -14.68
CA CYS A 457 -15.77 13.53 -13.70
C CYS A 457 -15.31 12.21 -14.35
N THR A 458 -14.03 11.88 -14.19
CA THR A 458 -13.42 10.65 -14.70
C THR A 458 -12.78 9.88 -13.55
N LEU A 459 -12.54 8.58 -13.72
CA LEU A 459 -11.86 7.78 -12.70
C LEU A 459 -10.47 8.34 -12.32
N SER A 460 -9.75 8.94 -13.28
CA SER A 460 -8.45 9.58 -13.01
C SER A 460 -8.58 10.85 -12.17
N LEU A 461 -9.66 11.63 -12.35
CA LEU A 461 -10.00 12.75 -11.47
C LEU A 461 -10.47 12.27 -10.09
N CYS A 462 -11.19 11.16 -10.00
CA CYS A 462 -11.52 10.50 -8.72
C CYS A 462 -10.29 10.01 -7.97
N ALA A 463 -9.33 9.41 -8.67
CA ALA A 463 -8.06 8.99 -8.08
C ALA A 463 -7.28 10.18 -7.50
N PHE A 464 -7.20 11.29 -8.24
CA PHE A 464 -6.55 12.49 -7.76
C PHE A 464 -7.32 13.19 -6.63
N GLY A 465 -8.65 13.30 -6.73
CA GLY A 465 -9.49 13.86 -5.67
C GLY A 465 -9.43 13.03 -4.38
N SER A 466 -9.35 11.71 -4.49
CA SER A 466 -9.19 10.81 -3.35
C SER A 466 -7.81 10.94 -2.71
N PHE A 467 -6.77 11.08 -3.54
CA PHE A 467 -5.42 11.38 -3.06
C PHE A 467 -5.38 12.71 -2.31
N LEU A 468 -5.92 13.77 -2.91
CA LEU A 468 -6.01 15.10 -2.32
C LEU A 468 -6.74 15.07 -0.97
N ALA A 469 -7.89 14.40 -0.92
CA ALA A 469 -8.68 14.31 0.30
C ALA A 469 -7.93 13.59 1.43
N MET A 470 -7.23 12.50 1.09
CA MET A 470 -6.37 11.80 2.03
C MET A 470 -5.21 12.67 2.52
N GLU A 471 -4.55 13.45 1.66
CA GLU A 471 -3.44 14.33 2.08
C GLU A 471 -3.91 15.44 3.01
N ILE A 472 -5.05 16.08 2.70
CA ILE A 472 -5.67 17.10 3.56
C ILE A 472 -6.09 16.50 4.91
N GLU A 473 -6.73 15.32 4.89
CA GLU A 473 -7.07 14.57 6.11
C GLU A 473 -5.84 14.23 6.95
N ALA A 474 -4.75 13.78 6.31
CA ALA A 474 -3.51 13.41 7.00
C ALA A 474 -2.76 14.59 7.60
N MET A 475 -2.99 15.81 7.10
CA MET A 475 -2.49 17.06 7.68
C MET A 475 -3.46 17.65 8.72
N GLY A 476 -4.60 17.01 8.99
CA GLY A 476 -5.62 17.53 9.91
C GLY A 476 -6.32 18.79 9.40
N LEU A 477 -6.27 19.05 8.09
CA LEU A 477 -6.87 20.23 7.47
C LEU A 477 -8.35 19.97 7.13
N SER A 478 -9.15 21.04 7.08
CA SER A 478 -10.56 20.92 6.74
C SER A 478 -10.77 20.75 5.23
N LEU A 479 -11.63 19.79 4.87
CA LEU A 479 -12.03 19.57 3.49
C LEU A 479 -13.25 20.42 3.13
N PRO A 480 -13.32 20.94 1.89
CA PRO A 480 -14.46 21.74 1.46
C PRO A 480 -15.74 20.89 1.33
N HIS A 481 -15.59 19.60 1.02
CA HIS A 481 -16.69 18.65 0.84
C HIS A 481 -16.30 17.25 1.33
N SER A 482 -17.28 16.48 1.81
CA SER A 482 -17.15 15.05 2.12
C SER A 482 -17.39 14.12 0.90
N ASP A 483 -17.94 14.69 -0.17
CA ASP A 483 -18.26 14.01 -1.43
C ASP A 483 -17.06 14.02 -2.37
N LEU A 484 -16.60 12.82 -2.73
CA LEU A 484 -15.45 12.62 -3.60
C LEU A 484 -15.68 13.19 -5.00
N VAL A 485 -16.89 13.09 -5.55
CA VAL A 485 -17.19 13.59 -6.91
C VAL A 485 -17.00 15.10 -6.97
N ARG A 486 -17.50 15.83 -5.96
CA ARG A 486 -17.32 17.28 -5.88
C ARG A 486 -15.86 17.67 -5.75
N LEU A 487 -15.10 16.97 -4.89
CA LEU A 487 -13.66 17.19 -4.74
C LEU A 487 -12.90 16.95 -6.05
N SER A 488 -13.32 15.98 -6.86
CA SER A 488 -12.70 15.67 -8.14
C SER A 488 -13.04 16.63 -9.27
N THR A 489 -14.15 17.37 -9.15
CA THR A 489 -14.60 18.34 -10.17
C THR A 489 -14.30 19.80 -9.84
N MET A 490 -13.72 20.08 -8.68
CA MET A 490 -13.43 21.45 -8.28
C MET A 490 -12.27 22.06 -9.09
N HIS A 491 -12.23 23.38 -9.15
CA HIS A 491 -11.13 24.08 -9.81
C HIS A 491 -9.86 24.05 -8.93
N PHE A 492 -8.98 23.06 -9.15
CA PHE A 492 -7.78 22.82 -8.34
C PHE A 492 -6.89 24.06 -8.13
N PRO A 493 -6.62 24.92 -9.14
CA PRO A 493 -5.81 26.11 -8.92
C PRO A 493 -6.45 27.14 -7.97
N SER A 494 -7.79 27.26 -8.00
CA SER A 494 -8.50 28.13 -7.05
C SER A 494 -8.45 27.57 -5.64
N TYR A 495 -8.54 26.25 -5.49
CA TYR A 495 -8.41 25.59 -4.19
C TYR A 495 -6.98 25.71 -3.65
N ALA A 496 -5.96 25.56 -4.51
CA ALA A 496 -4.56 25.80 -4.16
C ALA A 496 -4.35 27.23 -3.63
N ARG A 497 -4.91 28.25 -4.29
CA ARG A 497 -4.87 29.63 -3.79
C ARG A 497 -5.51 29.78 -2.41
N ALA A 498 -6.66 29.15 -2.19
CA ALA A 498 -7.34 29.22 -0.90
C ALA A 498 -6.48 28.60 0.20
N LEU A 499 -5.99 27.37 -0.02
CA LEU A 499 -5.08 26.68 0.91
C LEU A 499 -3.79 27.48 1.15
N TRP A 500 -3.20 28.06 0.10
CA TRP A 500 -2.02 28.91 0.23
C TRP A 500 -2.28 30.16 1.07
N ARG A 501 -3.43 30.81 0.91
CA ARG A 501 -3.79 31.99 1.72
C ARG A 501 -3.99 31.66 3.19
N HIS A 502 -4.60 30.52 3.49
CA HIS A 502 -4.93 30.13 4.87
C HIS A 502 -3.77 29.43 5.60
N HIS A 503 -3.00 28.61 4.88
CA HIS A 503 -1.98 27.73 5.48
C HIS A 503 -0.58 27.90 4.88
N GLY A 504 -0.46 28.56 3.72
CA GLY A 504 0.80 28.70 3.00
C GLY A 504 1.85 29.54 3.73
N ARG A 505 1.44 30.45 4.62
CA ARG A 505 2.35 31.31 5.41
C ARG A 505 2.44 30.93 6.89
N SER A 506 1.60 30.02 7.36
CA SER A 506 1.64 29.54 8.74
C SER A 506 2.70 28.46 8.92
N ASP A 507 3.31 28.39 10.10
CA ASP A 507 4.17 27.28 10.50
C ASP A 507 3.31 26.02 10.66
N CYS A 508 3.36 25.16 9.65
CA CYS A 508 2.54 23.95 9.58
C CYS A 508 3.16 22.79 10.36
N ARG A 509 3.64 23.02 11.60
CA ARG A 509 4.11 21.99 12.58
C ARG A 509 4.71 20.69 11.99
N GLY A 510 5.66 20.79 11.06
CA GLY A 510 6.33 19.62 10.44
C GLY A 510 5.61 18.97 9.25
N PHE A 511 4.63 19.64 8.63
CA PHE A 511 3.96 19.22 7.39
C PHE A 511 4.13 20.24 6.26
N LYS A 512 5.09 21.15 6.37
CA LYS A 512 5.23 22.25 5.42
C LYS A 512 5.63 21.73 4.05
N GLY A 513 6.60 20.81 3.99
CA GLY A 513 7.02 20.19 2.73
C GLY A 513 5.88 19.42 2.07
N ARG A 514 5.11 18.66 2.88
CA ARG A 514 3.91 17.95 2.43
C ARG A 514 2.85 18.88 1.83
N LEU A 515 2.54 19.98 2.50
CA LEU A 515 1.58 20.99 2.04
C LEU A 515 2.06 21.65 0.74
N LEU A 516 3.32 22.11 0.69
CA LEU A 516 3.88 22.76 -0.49
C LEU A 516 3.79 21.85 -1.72
N LEU A 517 4.14 20.56 -1.57
CA LEU A 517 4.01 19.60 -2.67
C LEU A 517 2.57 19.39 -3.11
N LEU A 518 1.62 19.38 -2.17
CA LEU A 518 0.20 19.25 -2.51
C LEU A 518 -0.30 20.47 -3.29
N LEU A 519 0.12 21.68 -2.89
CA LEU A 519 -0.20 22.90 -3.60
C LEU A 519 0.40 22.91 -5.01
N LEU A 520 1.64 22.43 -5.16
CA LEU A 520 2.26 22.27 -6.47
C LEU A 520 1.48 21.28 -7.33
N ASP A 521 1.10 20.11 -6.80
CA ASP A 521 0.28 19.11 -7.49
C ASP A 521 -1.05 19.70 -7.98
N LEU A 522 -1.71 20.52 -7.16
CA LEU A 522 -2.95 21.21 -7.53
C LEU A 522 -2.75 22.25 -8.64
N CYS A 523 -1.58 22.91 -8.70
CA CYS A 523 -1.28 23.92 -9.72
C CYS A 523 -0.95 23.30 -11.08
N ILE A 524 -0.29 22.15 -11.09
CA ILE A 524 0.15 21.46 -12.32
C ILE A 524 -0.87 20.44 -12.84
N LYS A 525 -1.92 20.15 -12.05
CA LYS A 525 -2.95 19.18 -12.44
C LYS A 525 -3.58 19.58 -13.78
N ASP A 526 -3.83 18.58 -14.61
CA ASP A 526 -4.38 18.67 -15.98
C ASP A 526 -3.42 19.26 -17.04
N GLY A 527 -2.12 19.31 -16.74
CA GLY A 527 -1.07 19.65 -17.71
C GLY A 527 -1.11 21.09 -18.20
N LYS A 528 -1.95 21.93 -17.57
CA LYS A 528 -2.02 23.37 -17.80
C LYS A 528 -1.90 24.07 -16.46
N VAL A 529 -0.83 24.83 -16.28
CA VAL A 529 -0.71 25.70 -15.11
C VAL A 529 -1.60 26.91 -15.30
N ALA A 530 -2.74 26.91 -14.61
CA ALA A 530 -3.68 28.02 -14.64
C ALA A 530 -3.18 29.24 -13.85
N ASP A 531 -2.21 29.04 -12.94
CA ASP A 531 -1.63 30.11 -12.12
C ASP A 531 -0.11 29.95 -11.93
N LYS A 532 0.65 30.49 -12.89
CA LYS A 532 2.11 30.49 -12.86
C LYS A 532 2.68 31.31 -11.71
N SER A 533 2.03 32.43 -11.36
CA SER A 533 2.47 33.30 -10.26
C SER A 533 2.42 32.57 -8.91
N LEU A 534 1.32 31.85 -8.65
CA LEU A 534 1.22 31.02 -7.46
C LEU A 534 2.26 29.90 -7.48
N MET A 535 2.44 29.22 -8.61
CA MET A 535 3.45 28.16 -8.73
C MET A 535 4.86 28.68 -8.43
N ASN A 536 5.28 29.80 -9.01
CA ASN A 536 6.59 30.40 -8.75
C ASN A 536 6.75 30.81 -7.28
N SER A 537 5.68 31.28 -6.65
CA SER A 537 5.67 31.59 -5.21
C SER A 537 5.87 30.33 -4.37
N ILE A 538 5.22 29.21 -4.71
CA ILE A 538 5.36 27.92 -4.04
C ILE A 538 6.79 27.37 -4.24
N ILE A 539 7.32 27.42 -5.46
CA ILE A 539 8.67 26.94 -5.80
C ILE A 539 9.73 27.74 -5.04
N THR A 540 9.59 29.07 -5.01
CA THR A 540 10.48 29.95 -4.24
C THR A 540 10.42 29.62 -2.75
N GLU A 541 9.22 29.39 -2.22
CA GLU A 541 9.06 29.01 -0.82
C GLU A 541 9.70 27.65 -0.53
N MET A 542 9.49 26.63 -1.38
CA MET A 542 10.15 25.33 -1.26
C MET A 542 11.67 25.48 -1.26
N ALA A 543 12.21 26.34 -2.13
CA ALA A 543 13.64 26.64 -2.16
C ALA A 543 14.13 27.25 -0.85
N ASN A 544 13.33 28.05 -0.15
CA ASN A 544 13.70 28.67 1.13
C ASN A 544 13.76 27.66 2.29
N TYR A 545 12.88 26.66 2.30
CA TYR A 545 12.86 25.64 3.37
C TYR A 545 13.97 24.59 3.23
N GLU A 546 14.56 24.43 2.03
CA GLU A 546 15.68 23.53 1.76
C GLU A 546 15.45 22.05 2.13
N LEU A 547 14.18 21.60 2.05
CA LEU A 547 13.77 20.22 2.31
C LEU A 547 14.14 19.31 1.12
N PRO A 548 15.19 18.47 1.21
CA PRO A 548 15.78 17.86 0.01
C PRO A 548 14.86 16.87 -0.72
N ARG A 549 14.07 16.08 0.01
CA ARG A 549 13.14 15.10 -0.58
C ARG A 549 11.92 15.79 -1.15
N THR A 550 11.45 16.83 -0.47
CA THR A 550 10.41 17.72 -0.98
C THR A 550 10.85 18.38 -2.28
N LEU A 551 12.07 18.94 -2.35
CA LEU A 551 12.61 19.55 -3.56
C LEU A 551 12.75 18.54 -4.71
N LEU A 552 13.28 17.35 -4.44
CA LEU A 552 13.38 16.28 -5.44
C LEU A 552 11.99 15.89 -5.97
N SER A 553 11.04 15.66 -5.07
CA SER A 553 9.67 15.31 -5.42
C SER A 553 9.01 16.42 -6.24
N ALA A 554 9.23 17.69 -5.90
CA ALA A 554 8.73 18.82 -6.66
C ALA A 554 9.27 18.82 -8.10
N CYS A 555 10.59 18.59 -8.25
CA CYS A 555 11.21 18.48 -9.58
C CYS A 555 10.66 17.27 -10.37
N GLU A 556 10.40 16.14 -9.72
CA GLU A 556 9.76 14.98 -10.37
C GLU A 556 8.34 15.30 -10.86
N ARG A 557 7.55 16.01 -10.06
CA ARG A 557 6.20 16.43 -10.43
C ARG A 557 6.22 17.40 -11.62
N ILE A 558 7.15 18.35 -11.62
CA ILE A 558 7.36 19.29 -12.73
C ILE A 558 7.80 18.55 -14.01
N ALA A 559 8.77 17.63 -13.89
CA ALA A 559 9.26 16.83 -15.01
C ALA A 559 8.24 15.82 -15.55
N ALA A 560 7.17 15.53 -14.81
CA ALA A 560 6.07 14.66 -15.24
C ALA A 560 4.99 15.37 -16.06
N VAL A 561 5.07 16.70 -16.23
CA VAL A 561 4.09 17.47 -17.01
C VAL A 561 4.30 17.24 -18.51
N ASP A 562 3.27 16.76 -19.22
CA ASP A 562 3.33 16.41 -20.65
C ASP A 562 3.78 17.57 -21.56
N ARG A 563 3.47 18.82 -21.17
CA ARG A 563 3.80 20.04 -21.92
C ARG A 563 4.74 20.95 -21.13
N LEU A 564 5.90 20.44 -20.78
CA LEU A 564 6.91 21.16 -20.00
C LEU A 564 7.29 22.52 -20.62
N GLU A 565 7.33 22.62 -21.96
CA GLU A 565 7.59 23.89 -22.66
C GLU A 565 6.57 24.98 -22.32
N SER A 566 5.30 24.62 -22.11
CA SER A 566 4.26 25.58 -21.72
C SER A 566 4.43 26.08 -20.28
N LEU A 567 5.03 25.26 -19.43
CA LEU A 567 5.40 25.63 -18.07
C LEU A 567 6.56 26.62 -18.09
N MET A 568 7.55 26.35 -18.93
CA MET A 568 8.81 27.09 -19.07
C MET A 568 8.71 28.18 -20.16
N SER A 569 7.61 28.94 -20.20
CA SER A 569 7.40 29.90 -21.30
C SER A 569 8.18 31.21 -21.12
N ASN A 570 8.55 31.55 -19.88
CA ASN A 570 9.18 32.81 -19.52
C ASN A 570 10.47 32.55 -18.72
N ASP A 571 11.42 33.48 -18.78
CA ASP A 571 12.71 33.36 -18.09
C ASP A 571 12.55 33.22 -16.57
N GLU A 572 11.57 33.89 -15.96
CA GLU A 572 11.28 33.78 -14.52
C GLU A 572 10.84 32.34 -14.12
N ASP A 573 10.02 31.69 -14.94
CA ASP A 573 9.55 30.31 -14.68
C ASP A 573 10.73 29.34 -14.75
N ILE A 574 11.59 29.53 -15.75
CA ILE A 574 12.81 28.75 -15.95
C ILE A 574 13.74 28.94 -14.76
N GLU A 575 13.99 30.19 -14.36
CA GLU A 575 14.87 30.52 -13.23
C GLU A 575 14.39 29.87 -11.94
N ALA A 576 13.08 29.94 -11.62
CA ALA A 576 12.52 29.34 -10.43
C ALA A 576 12.72 27.80 -10.39
N ILE A 577 12.44 27.10 -11.50
CA ILE A 577 12.65 25.66 -11.62
C ILE A 577 14.15 25.32 -11.46
N MET A 578 15.02 26.11 -12.07
CA MET A 578 16.46 25.89 -12.04
C MET A 578 17.04 26.12 -10.64
N VAL A 579 16.48 27.05 -9.86
CA VAL A 579 16.84 27.26 -8.46
C VAL A 579 16.54 26.02 -7.62
N ILE A 580 15.33 25.44 -7.70
CA ILE A 580 15.02 24.23 -6.93
C ILE A 580 15.84 23.02 -7.38
N MET A 581 16.12 22.88 -8.69
CA MET A 581 17.00 21.83 -9.19
C MET A 581 18.42 21.96 -8.63
N LYS A 582 18.99 23.16 -8.64
CA LYS A 582 20.33 23.43 -8.09
C LYS A 582 20.39 23.17 -6.59
N LYS A 583 19.37 23.59 -5.85
CA LYS A 583 19.28 23.30 -4.41
C LYS A 583 19.12 21.80 -4.12
N ALA A 584 18.25 21.11 -4.85
CA ALA A 584 18.09 19.66 -4.73
C ALA A 584 19.41 18.94 -5.03
N ALA A 585 20.09 19.32 -6.12
CA ALA A 585 21.42 18.81 -6.45
C ALA A 585 22.38 19.04 -5.28
N HIS A 586 22.54 20.28 -4.84
CA HIS A 586 23.47 20.63 -3.77
C HIS A 586 23.21 19.82 -2.49
N SER A 587 21.96 19.70 -2.06
CA SER A 587 21.59 18.91 -0.89
C SER A 587 21.89 17.42 -1.07
N ILE A 588 21.49 16.83 -2.20
CA ILE A 588 21.77 15.40 -2.48
C ILE A 588 23.27 15.15 -2.55
N PHE A 589 24.02 15.93 -3.32
CA PHE A 589 25.47 15.75 -3.51
C PHE A 589 26.28 15.99 -2.23
N SER A 590 25.93 17.02 -1.44
CA SER A 590 26.63 17.30 -0.18
C SER A 590 26.42 16.18 0.84
N GLU A 591 25.20 15.64 0.93
CA GLU A 591 24.89 14.52 1.81
C GLU A 591 25.53 13.22 1.33
N THR A 592 25.54 13.01 0.02
CA THR A 592 26.23 11.88 -0.63
C THR A 592 27.69 11.85 -0.26
N ARG A 593 28.38 12.99 -0.38
CA ARG A 593 29.79 13.11 -0.06
C ARG A 593 30.09 12.77 1.40
N ARG A 594 29.19 13.12 2.32
CA ARG A 594 29.29 12.73 3.74
C ARG A 594 29.09 11.22 3.93
N HIS A 595 28.18 10.61 3.16
CA HIS A 595 27.81 9.21 3.30
C HIS A 595 28.75 8.21 2.65
N ILE A 596 29.42 8.60 1.56
CA ILE A 596 30.49 7.84 0.93
C ILE A 596 31.55 7.47 1.99
N SER A 597 31.89 8.40 2.88
CA SER A 597 32.88 8.20 3.94
C SER A 597 32.44 7.30 5.11
N THR A 598 31.16 6.91 5.21
CA THR A 598 30.59 6.29 6.43
C THR A 598 30.04 4.87 6.26
N ASP A 599 30.45 4.14 5.22
CA ASP A 599 30.04 2.74 4.93
C ASP A 599 28.51 2.54 4.91
N SER A 600 27.81 3.52 4.35
CA SER A 600 26.34 3.51 4.25
C SER A 600 25.83 2.60 3.12
N ASN A 601 24.60 2.11 3.23
CA ASN A 601 23.99 1.21 2.23
C ASN A 601 23.87 1.90 0.85
N PRO A 602 24.60 1.44 -0.20
CA PRO A 602 24.58 2.04 -1.54
C PRO A 602 23.21 2.16 -2.17
N ILE A 603 22.30 1.25 -1.83
CA ILE A 603 21.07 1.05 -2.58
C ILE A 603 20.17 2.28 -2.48
N HIS A 604 19.95 2.81 -1.27
CA HIS A 604 19.08 3.97 -1.07
C HIS A 604 19.63 5.22 -1.75
N PHE A 605 20.95 5.40 -1.68
CA PHE A 605 21.64 6.47 -2.36
C PHE A 605 21.47 6.39 -3.89
N MET A 606 21.73 5.21 -4.46
CA MET A 606 21.60 5.00 -5.90
C MET A 606 20.16 5.19 -6.39
N ILE A 607 19.15 4.85 -5.57
CA ILE A 607 17.74 5.13 -5.88
C ILE A 607 17.50 6.64 -6.00
N VAL A 608 17.98 7.43 -5.03
CA VAL A 608 17.80 8.89 -5.03
C VAL A 608 18.54 9.54 -6.21
N LEU A 609 19.79 9.13 -6.48
CA LEU A 609 20.51 9.61 -7.66
C LEU A 609 19.82 9.24 -8.97
N ARG A 610 19.28 8.02 -9.09
CA ARG A 610 18.59 7.59 -10.30
C ARG A 610 17.30 8.38 -10.50
N ARG A 611 16.55 8.64 -9.43
CA ARG A 611 15.38 9.52 -9.43
C ARG A 611 15.76 10.91 -9.93
N PHE A 612 16.78 11.51 -9.33
CA PHE A 612 17.24 12.84 -9.72
C PHE A 612 17.83 12.89 -11.14
N GLY A 613 18.56 11.84 -11.56
CA GLY A 613 19.06 11.70 -12.92
C GLY A 613 17.93 11.70 -13.96
N LYS A 614 16.82 10.98 -13.72
CA LYS A 614 15.63 11.00 -14.59
C LYS A 614 14.97 12.38 -14.66
N VAL A 615 14.95 13.11 -13.54
CA VAL A 615 14.45 14.50 -13.51
C VAL A 615 15.33 15.39 -14.38
N VAL A 616 16.64 15.32 -14.18
CA VAL A 616 17.63 16.09 -14.93
C VAL A 616 17.57 15.76 -16.42
N GLU A 617 17.42 14.48 -16.78
CA GLU A 617 17.23 14.00 -18.15
C GLU A 617 15.99 14.64 -18.82
N LYS A 618 14.83 14.57 -18.15
CA LYS A 618 13.58 15.13 -18.68
C LYS A 618 13.62 16.65 -18.79
N LEU A 619 14.10 17.35 -17.75
CA LEU A 619 14.16 18.81 -17.75
C LEU A 619 15.22 19.31 -18.74
N GLY A 620 16.33 18.58 -18.88
CA GLY A 620 17.41 18.85 -19.83
C GLY A 620 17.01 18.67 -21.29
N SER A 621 15.91 17.97 -21.60
CA SER A 621 15.39 17.89 -22.96
C SER A 621 14.93 19.26 -23.50
N CYS A 622 14.66 20.22 -22.60
CA CYS A 622 14.44 21.63 -22.93
C CYS A 622 15.78 22.33 -23.20
N ASP A 623 15.81 23.23 -24.19
CA ASP A 623 17.04 23.94 -24.60
C ASP A 623 17.67 24.76 -23.45
N TYR A 624 16.87 25.18 -22.47
CA TYR A 624 17.28 26.03 -21.35
C TYR A 624 18.08 25.31 -20.25
N ALA A 625 18.07 23.98 -20.20
CA ALA A 625 18.64 23.20 -19.09
C ALA A 625 19.91 22.41 -19.47
N GLN A 626 20.44 22.61 -20.68
CA GLN A 626 21.63 21.89 -21.17
C GLN A 626 22.87 22.11 -20.28
N ASP A 627 23.07 23.31 -19.74
CA ASP A 627 24.17 23.58 -18.82
C ASP A 627 24.05 22.80 -17.50
N GLN A 628 22.82 22.55 -17.03
CA GLN A 628 22.61 21.77 -15.80
C GLN A 628 22.85 20.29 -16.03
N LEU A 629 22.58 19.76 -17.24
CA LEU A 629 22.98 18.40 -17.61
C LEU A 629 24.50 18.25 -17.46
N SER A 630 25.27 19.20 -18.04
CA SER A 630 26.74 19.16 -17.95
C SER A 630 27.22 19.27 -16.51
N ASN A 631 26.69 20.23 -15.73
CA ASN A 631 27.06 20.40 -14.32
C ASN A 631 26.73 19.17 -13.47
N PHE A 632 25.57 18.55 -13.72
CA PHE A 632 25.15 17.35 -13.01
C PHE A 632 26.09 16.17 -13.30
N VAL A 633 26.43 15.96 -14.57
CA VAL A 633 27.39 14.91 -14.95
C VAL A 633 28.77 15.19 -14.37
N ASP A 634 29.22 16.43 -14.37
CA ASP A 634 30.50 16.82 -13.77
C ASP A 634 30.53 16.53 -12.26
N LEU A 635 29.44 16.82 -11.53
CA LEU A 635 29.31 16.48 -10.12
C LEU A 635 29.32 14.96 -9.88
N LEU A 636 28.66 14.17 -10.74
CA LEU A 636 28.71 12.70 -10.66
C LEU A 636 30.13 12.17 -10.93
N CYS A 637 30.84 12.74 -11.90
CA CYS A 637 32.22 12.38 -12.19
C CYS A 637 33.16 12.70 -11.01
N ILE A 638 32.98 13.86 -10.37
CA ILE A 638 33.74 14.24 -9.16
C ILE A 638 33.44 13.26 -8.03
N LEU A 639 32.16 12.94 -7.77
CA LEU A 639 31.81 11.97 -6.74
C LEU A 639 32.36 10.57 -7.01
N ALA A 640 32.30 10.12 -8.26
CA ALA A 640 32.80 8.80 -8.65
C ALA A 640 34.32 8.72 -8.47
N HIS A 641 35.04 9.80 -8.81
CA HIS A 641 36.47 9.93 -8.54
C HIS A 641 36.78 9.94 -7.03
N ASP A 642 36.05 10.73 -6.23
CA ASP A 642 36.20 10.78 -4.77
C ASP A 642 35.89 9.40 -4.12
N SER A 643 35.07 8.57 -4.77
CA SER A 643 34.65 7.24 -4.30
C SER A 643 35.57 6.09 -4.73
N ALA A 644 36.65 6.37 -5.47
CA ALA A 644 37.54 5.36 -6.06
C ALA A 644 38.08 4.33 -5.04
N SER A 645 38.21 4.74 -3.77
CA SER A 645 38.76 3.91 -2.69
C SER A 645 37.75 3.02 -1.97
N ILE A 646 36.44 3.21 -2.19
CA ILE A 646 35.41 2.67 -1.28
C ILE A 646 34.70 1.46 -1.88
N GLN A 647 33.96 1.62 -2.99
CA GLN A 647 33.15 0.52 -3.56
C GLN A 647 32.96 0.68 -5.08
N LYS A 648 33.39 -0.33 -5.87
CA LYS A 648 33.26 -0.35 -7.34
C LYS A 648 31.81 -0.20 -7.83
N GLU A 649 30.84 -0.71 -7.06
CA GLU A 649 29.42 -0.64 -7.38
C GLU A 649 28.89 0.81 -7.41
N TRP A 650 29.39 1.67 -6.50
CA TRP A 650 29.01 3.09 -6.47
C TRP A 650 29.49 3.80 -7.73
N ILE A 651 30.76 3.59 -8.08
CA ILE A 651 31.40 4.17 -9.25
C ILE A 651 30.64 3.75 -10.50
N HIS A 652 30.41 2.44 -10.68
CA HIS A 652 29.66 1.93 -11.82
C HIS A 652 28.24 2.52 -11.88
N GLY A 653 27.53 2.58 -10.76
CA GLY A 653 26.20 3.15 -10.68
C GLY A 653 26.16 4.64 -11.04
N MET A 654 27.07 5.45 -10.50
CA MET A 654 27.15 6.88 -10.80
C MET A 654 27.53 7.12 -12.27
N LEU A 655 28.48 6.36 -12.80
CA LEU A 655 28.91 6.48 -14.20
C LEU A 655 27.81 6.02 -15.17
N ASP A 656 27.00 5.02 -14.81
CA ASP A 656 25.84 4.61 -15.62
C ASP A 656 24.79 5.73 -15.72
N ILE A 657 24.49 6.38 -14.59
CA ILE A 657 23.60 7.55 -14.55
C ILE A 657 24.21 8.71 -15.35
N ALA A 658 25.49 9.03 -15.12
CA ALA A 658 26.21 10.09 -15.82
C ALA A 658 26.18 9.88 -17.34
N THR A 659 26.42 8.65 -17.78
CA THR A 659 26.35 8.26 -19.20
C THR A 659 24.93 8.41 -19.75
N GLY A 660 23.91 7.99 -19.00
CA GLY A 660 22.50 8.16 -19.38
C GLY A 660 22.13 9.64 -19.56
N VAL A 661 22.53 10.50 -18.63
CA VAL A 661 22.26 11.94 -18.71
C VAL A 661 23.07 12.61 -19.82
N ALA A 662 24.34 12.22 -20.01
CA ALA A 662 25.19 12.75 -21.08
C ALA A 662 24.62 12.47 -22.48
N ASN A 663 23.90 11.35 -22.66
CA ASN A 663 23.22 11.03 -23.91
C ASN A 663 22.14 12.05 -24.30
N CYS A 664 21.58 12.77 -23.32
CA CYS A 664 20.55 13.78 -23.55
C CYS A 664 21.11 15.17 -23.90
N ILE A 665 22.44 15.32 -23.89
CA ILE A 665 23.10 16.56 -24.28
C ILE A 665 23.10 16.67 -25.80
N ARG A 666 22.50 17.74 -26.32
CA ARG A 666 22.35 17.98 -27.77
C ARG A 666 23.67 18.43 -28.41
N CYS A 667 24.48 19.19 -27.68
CA CYS A 667 25.77 19.67 -28.17
C CYS A 667 26.78 18.52 -28.22
N ARG A 668 27.18 18.14 -29.44
CA ARG A 668 28.17 17.09 -29.70
C ARG A 668 29.47 17.32 -28.95
N GLU A 669 30.00 18.54 -28.99
CA GLU A 669 31.28 18.86 -28.33
C GLU A 669 31.18 18.70 -26.82
N SER A 670 30.15 19.27 -26.18
CA SER A 670 29.93 19.13 -24.73
C SER A 670 29.77 17.67 -24.33
N ARG A 671 29.04 16.89 -25.12
CA ARG A 671 28.85 15.45 -24.91
C ARG A 671 30.16 14.67 -25.03
N LEU A 672 30.98 14.93 -26.04
CA LEU A 672 32.31 14.32 -26.19
C LEU A 672 33.25 14.67 -25.04
N GLN A 673 33.25 15.94 -24.59
CA GLN A 673 34.05 16.36 -23.43
C GLN A 673 33.64 15.62 -22.16
N ILE A 674 32.34 15.39 -21.97
CA ILE A 674 31.81 14.59 -20.86
C ILE A 674 32.23 13.13 -20.97
N PHE A 675 32.13 12.50 -22.14
CA PHE A 675 32.62 11.12 -22.29
C PHE A 675 34.12 11.01 -22.06
N LYS A 676 34.91 11.99 -22.49
CA LYS A 676 36.34 12.08 -22.14
C LYS A 676 36.54 12.12 -20.62
N LYS A 677 35.73 12.88 -19.88
CA LYS A 677 35.78 12.89 -18.41
C LYS A 677 35.41 11.53 -17.82
N ILE A 678 34.35 10.88 -18.31
CA ILE A 678 33.92 9.54 -17.87
C ILE A 678 35.02 8.50 -18.10
N THR A 679 35.69 8.52 -19.27
CA THR A 679 36.78 7.56 -19.58
C THR A 679 38.01 7.69 -18.68
N LYS A 680 38.21 8.84 -18.04
CA LYS A 680 39.31 9.07 -17.09
C LYS A 680 39.05 8.48 -15.71
N ILE A 681 37.83 8.07 -15.41
CA ILE A 681 37.45 7.47 -14.13
C ILE A 681 37.56 5.95 -14.25
N ASP A 682 38.07 5.31 -13.19
CA ASP A 682 38.22 3.85 -13.14
C ASP A 682 36.89 3.13 -13.43
N GLY A 683 36.93 2.19 -14.38
CA GLY A 683 35.77 1.45 -14.87
C GLY A 683 34.87 2.22 -15.84
N GLY A 684 35.10 3.52 -16.06
CA GLY A 684 34.32 4.32 -17.02
C GLY A 684 34.54 3.91 -18.47
N ARG A 685 35.77 3.54 -18.84
CA ARG A 685 36.08 2.97 -20.15
C ARG A 685 35.32 1.67 -20.38
N ASP A 686 35.43 0.72 -19.46
CA ASP A 686 34.77 -0.59 -19.55
C ASP A 686 33.24 -0.45 -19.61
N LEU A 687 32.67 0.48 -18.84
CA LEU A 687 31.23 0.78 -18.88
C LEU A 687 30.81 1.30 -20.25
N LEU A 688 31.52 2.28 -20.81
CA LEU A 688 31.23 2.84 -22.12
C LEU A 688 31.40 1.79 -23.22
N GLU A 689 32.46 0.97 -23.14
CA GLU A 689 32.67 -0.16 -24.03
C GLU A 689 31.58 -1.21 -23.88
N THR A 690 31.06 -1.49 -22.69
CA THR A 690 29.97 -2.47 -22.49
C THR A 690 28.64 -1.94 -22.99
N LYS A 691 28.30 -0.69 -22.66
CA LYS A 691 27.02 -0.06 -23.00
C LYS A 691 26.93 0.28 -24.48
N PHE A 692 28.07 0.59 -25.10
CA PHE A 692 28.19 0.97 -26.50
C PHE A 692 29.13 0.06 -27.28
N ALA A 693 29.27 -1.21 -26.84
CA ALA A 693 29.81 -2.27 -27.67
C ALA A 693 28.84 -2.43 -28.85
N ILE A 694 29.01 -1.55 -29.83
CA ILE A 694 28.69 -1.81 -31.21
C ILE A 694 29.49 -3.06 -31.49
N SER A 695 28.77 -4.16 -31.44
CA SER A 695 29.16 -5.44 -31.95
C SER A 695 30.19 -5.29 -33.06
N ASN A 696 31.35 -5.93 -32.91
CA ASN A 696 32.29 -6.22 -33.99
C ASN A 696 31.65 -7.06 -35.14
N THR A 697 30.32 -7.02 -35.29
CA THR A 697 29.51 -7.68 -36.31
C THR A 697 28.72 -6.69 -37.19
N LEU A 698 28.94 -5.37 -37.08
CA LEU A 698 28.45 -4.43 -38.10
C LEU A 698 29.54 -4.17 -39.14
N ASP A 699 29.64 -5.11 -40.07
CA ASP A 699 30.18 -4.90 -41.43
C ASP A 699 29.19 -3.99 -42.19
N TYR A 700 29.07 -2.73 -41.77
CA TYR A 700 28.16 -1.76 -42.39
C TYR A 700 28.91 -1.03 -43.51
N HIS A 701 28.93 -1.66 -44.68
CA HIS A 701 28.97 -0.94 -45.95
C HIS A 701 27.67 -0.13 -46.07
N VAL A 702 27.70 1.13 -45.63
CA VAL A 702 26.62 2.09 -45.89
C VAL A 702 26.67 2.46 -47.37
N GLU A 703 25.92 1.76 -48.21
CA GLU A 703 25.43 2.31 -49.48
C GLU A 703 24.34 3.34 -49.16
N ILE A 704 24.71 4.61 -49.25
CA ILE A 704 23.75 5.72 -49.23
C ILE A 704 23.00 5.70 -50.56
N THR A 705 21.86 4.99 -50.64
CA THR A 705 20.86 5.21 -51.68
C THR A 705 19.64 5.88 -51.08
N GLY A 706 19.46 7.15 -51.43
CA GLY A 706 18.34 7.95 -50.97
C GLY A 706 16.99 7.43 -51.45
N ARG A 707 16.01 7.43 -50.54
CA ARG A 707 14.62 7.67 -50.90
C ARG A 707 13.83 8.20 -49.72
N ASP A 708 13.13 9.30 -50.01
CA ASP A 708 12.27 10.09 -49.15
C ASP A 708 11.12 9.32 -48.49
N GLY A 709 10.71 9.84 -47.32
CA GLY A 709 9.28 10.02 -47.02
C GLY A 709 8.70 9.22 -45.87
N GLY A 710 8.94 9.64 -44.63
CA GLY A 710 8.14 9.21 -43.48
C GLY A 710 8.68 9.66 -42.12
N LYS A 711 8.32 10.87 -41.67
CA LYS A 711 8.66 11.38 -40.32
C LYS A 711 7.87 10.60 -39.25
N SER A 712 8.44 9.52 -38.75
CA SER A 712 8.00 8.82 -37.53
C SER A 712 8.98 9.12 -36.41
N SER A 713 8.50 9.18 -35.16
CA SER A 713 9.33 9.35 -33.94
C SER A 713 10.52 8.36 -33.87
N ASN A 714 10.39 7.18 -34.49
CA ASN A 714 11.47 6.20 -34.60
C ASN A 714 12.64 6.66 -35.47
N ASP A 715 12.42 7.57 -36.42
CA ASP A 715 13.45 8.07 -37.32
C ASP A 715 14.37 9.09 -36.63
N MET A 716 13.88 9.73 -35.56
CA MET A 716 14.69 10.63 -34.73
C MET A 716 15.54 9.86 -33.72
N VAL A 717 14.98 8.80 -33.09
CA VAL A 717 15.72 7.90 -32.20
C VAL A 717 16.85 7.22 -32.96
N LYS A 718 16.57 6.72 -34.18
CA LYS A 718 17.58 6.09 -35.03
C LYS A 718 18.69 7.07 -35.45
N ARG A 719 18.37 8.31 -35.81
CA ARG A 719 19.38 9.35 -36.10
C ARG A 719 20.21 9.76 -34.88
N VAL A 720 19.61 9.75 -33.68
CA VAL A 720 20.33 10.00 -32.43
C VAL A 720 21.27 8.84 -32.13
N GLU A 721 20.82 7.59 -32.28
CA GLU A 721 21.65 6.38 -32.15
C GLU A 721 22.80 6.36 -33.18
N ASP A 722 22.56 6.75 -34.42
CA ASP A 722 23.57 6.84 -35.48
C ASP A 722 24.58 7.97 -35.22
N SER A 723 24.11 9.16 -34.80
CA SER A 723 24.99 10.26 -34.38
C SER A 723 25.82 9.90 -33.15
N PHE A 724 25.27 9.05 -32.28
CA PHE A 724 25.91 8.62 -31.05
C PHE A 724 26.99 7.56 -31.29
N ALA A 725 26.70 6.59 -32.15
CA ALA A 725 27.68 5.62 -32.62
C ALA A 725 28.90 6.33 -33.25
N LEU A 726 28.66 7.39 -34.03
CA LEU A 726 29.71 8.21 -34.61
C LEU A 726 30.55 8.97 -33.56
N ASP A 727 29.92 9.48 -32.49
CA ASP A 727 30.64 10.13 -31.38
C ASP A 727 31.53 9.15 -30.64
N MET A 728 31.01 7.95 -30.35
CA MET A 728 31.79 6.89 -29.70
C MET A 728 32.91 6.37 -30.59
N LEU A 729 32.68 6.20 -31.89
CA LEU A 729 33.74 5.84 -32.84
C LEU A 729 34.82 6.92 -32.90
N SER A 730 34.46 8.21 -32.87
CA SER A 730 35.41 9.32 -32.79
C SER A 730 36.24 9.26 -31.51
N LEU A 731 35.58 9.06 -30.36
CA LEU A 731 36.24 8.96 -29.06
C LEU A 731 37.17 7.75 -28.99
N ILE A 732 36.74 6.58 -29.46
CA ILE A 732 37.55 5.35 -29.50
C ILE A 732 38.75 5.54 -30.43
N THR A 733 38.56 6.20 -31.57
CA THR A 733 39.66 6.49 -32.51
C THR A 733 40.70 7.41 -31.85
N GLU A 734 40.26 8.49 -31.21
CA GLU A 734 41.14 9.39 -30.46
C GLU A 734 41.89 8.64 -29.34
N LEU A 735 41.18 7.84 -28.53
CA LEU A 735 41.79 7.09 -27.43
C LEU A 735 42.80 6.05 -27.92
N LYS A 736 42.51 5.32 -29.01
CA LYS A 736 43.45 4.37 -29.62
C LYS A 736 44.71 5.08 -30.09
N THR A 737 44.58 6.21 -30.78
CA THR A 737 45.75 7.00 -31.24
C THR A 737 46.59 7.54 -30.08
N SER A 738 45.98 7.89 -28.95
CA SER A 738 46.69 8.37 -27.76
C SER A 738 47.42 7.29 -26.97
N SER A 739 47.04 6.01 -27.13
CA SER A 739 47.68 4.87 -26.45
C SER A 739 48.86 4.25 -27.20
N THR A 740 49.05 4.64 -28.46
CA THR A 740 50.13 4.19 -29.35
C THR A 740 51.31 5.16 -29.44
N CYS A 741 51.26 6.29 -28.71
CA CYS A 741 52.38 7.14 -28.38
C CYS A 741 52.75 6.91 -26.92
#